data_AF-A0A7X9YHZ3-F1
#
_entry.id   AF-A0A7X9YHZ3-F1
#
_cell.length_a   1.000
_cell.length_b   1.000
_cell.length_c   1.000
_cell.angle_alpha   90.00
_cell.angle_beta   90.00
_cell.angle_gamma   90.00
#
_symmetry.space_group_name_H-M   'P 1'
#
loop_
_entity.id
_entity.type
_entity.pdbx_description
1 polymer ?
#
loop_
_entity_poly.entity_id
_entity_poly.type
_entity_poly.pdbx_seq_one_letter_code
_entity_poly.pdbx_strand_id
1 'polypeptide(L)'
;MKLLADTKENVTISTYEVTLDLNGHILNGSTGQRKPALTINNARVTVQDSSEAQTGTIMREDTAANSGTSSHYVIDVQGKTGFLLFKSGTVKNNSGAGGTKGASLVRIGDDSVKVQPTMTIEGGTFTQDNFIAIKVDYGTLYVKGGKINSQNSYAIENWKNAIIKDTAVINGNVSSWTYEGRGSDLTISGGTVNGNVESVTYDGAEGKAAKVAITGGTVNGTLNTVDYSTGTTSNDPTKAAIEVTGGTFSTDPSRYLVEGSAATQNADGTYGVAKAYLAQVGETSYYTMDEAFDAQTKTGEAITLLRDYTTGSTFNSGTVARVVDLNGHTWTCTGTDANSAAFEINYPNASLTVKNGKVVSSQLIGLIPSANGGKITYDNSTLTFDGVEASTTATSGIETNGNNTNDTVVLKNSTLNVPNGFGIYFPSSGKLTIDNSTINAKTMGVQVCSGSLSINAGSAITASGDPVAKTEGDGAIQDGAAISIVNRPGYKGLDKVAITGGTFTAKGDNAVIKAYTWNSSTKEESDFDGADNAITVSDGEFNGSLNLGNIEVSGGKYTDKEVAKHLKSGFAVLFSDGKYAVTDEETAKDDAAYSVTNADGTVVYFTDAQSANNYAQESGAAPKVLKVTVTFDSNQGTAVVSQLVAVGGKVAKPADPTKEGYTFTGWFTDQDCATAYDFDAAVDGAEPELTLYAGWKAATQPGTGENGGNDGGSSANANANANTVNNNSHNKGKKPAKGGLPKTGDSLTLVGSACALVAAIAALVAASVLRRKKMN
;
A
#
# COMPACT_ATOMS: atom_id res chain seq x y z
N MET A 1 -45.91 34.05 -15.06
CA MET A 1 -46.50 34.32 -16.37
C MET A 1 -47.40 33.17 -16.73
N LYS A 2 -48.62 33.44 -17.17
CA LYS A 2 -49.62 32.41 -17.52
C LYS A 2 -50.08 32.67 -18.95
N LEU A 3 -50.03 31.66 -19.82
CA LEU A 3 -50.57 31.79 -21.17
C LEU A 3 -52.09 31.88 -21.10
N LEU A 4 -52.66 32.82 -21.87
CA LEU A 4 -54.10 33.04 -21.99
C LEU A 4 -54.66 32.58 -23.34
N ALA A 5 -53.77 32.31 -24.30
CA ALA A 5 -54.08 31.83 -25.63
C ALA A 5 -52.82 31.20 -26.23
N ASP A 6 -53.00 30.45 -27.33
CA ASP A 6 -51.89 29.96 -28.13
C ASP A 6 -51.13 31.12 -28.77
N THR A 7 -49.81 30.99 -28.87
CA THR A 7 -48.94 32.03 -29.45
C THR A 7 -47.87 31.42 -30.35
N LYS A 8 -47.44 32.21 -31.34
CA LYS A 8 -46.33 31.88 -32.25
C LYS A 8 -45.00 32.59 -31.92
N GLU A 9 -44.91 33.17 -30.73
CA GLU A 9 -43.75 33.94 -30.30
C GLU A 9 -42.55 33.07 -29.93
N ASN A 10 -41.36 33.64 -30.15
CA ASN A 10 -40.11 33.15 -29.58
C ASN A 10 -39.86 33.89 -28.27
N VAL A 11 -39.87 33.18 -27.14
CA VAL A 11 -39.79 33.78 -25.81
C VAL A 11 -38.37 33.64 -25.26
N THR A 12 -37.76 34.74 -24.83
CA THR A 12 -36.52 34.73 -24.05
C THR A 12 -36.81 35.20 -22.64
N ILE A 13 -36.49 34.37 -21.64
CA ILE A 13 -36.61 34.74 -20.22
C ILE A 13 -35.21 34.99 -19.67
N SER A 14 -34.96 36.25 -19.34
CA SER A 14 -33.74 36.74 -18.68
C SER A 14 -34.00 37.28 -17.26
N THR A 15 -35.27 37.32 -16.83
CA THR A 15 -35.67 37.69 -15.47
C THR A 15 -35.53 36.48 -14.53
N TYR A 16 -34.93 36.69 -13.36
CA TYR A 16 -34.72 35.66 -12.36
C TYR A 16 -36.05 35.25 -11.70
N GLU A 17 -36.21 33.95 -11.40
CA GLU A 17 -37.37 33.37 -10.69
C GLU A 17 -38.73 33.58 -11.36
N VAL A 18 -38.84 33.12 -12.60
CA VAL A 18 -40.10 33.18 -13.36
C VAL A 18 -40.77 31.81 -13.43
N THR A 19 -42.07 31.74 -13.13
CA THR A 19 -42.90 30.57 -13.50
C THR A 19 -43.64 30.86 -14.81
N LEU A 20 -43.42 30.04 -15.84
CA LEU A 20 -44.20 29.99 -17.07
C LEU A 20 -45.24 28.87 -16.97
N ASP A 21 -46.49 29.26 -16.79
CA ASP A 21 -47.64 28.37 -16.80
C ASP A 21 -48.27 28.32 -18.20
N LEU A 22 -48.20 27.17 -18.86
CA LEU A 22 -48.75 26.93 -20.19
C LEU A 22 -50.28 26.93 -20.20
N ASN A 23 -50.92 26.58 -19.07
CA ASN A 23 -52.38 26.61 -18.90
C ASN A 23 -53.18 26.00 -20.07
N GLY A 24 -52.73 24.85 -20.59
CA GLY A 24 -53.40 24.15 -21.68
C GLY A 24 -53.15 24.72 -23.08
N HIS A 25 -52.38 25.81 -23.20
CA HIS A 25 -52.10 26.52 -24.45
C HIS A 25 -50.75 26.18 -25.07
N ILE A 26 -50.58 26.59 -26.33
CA ILE A 26 -49.40 26.30 -27.15
C ILE A 26 -48.47 27.53 -27.22
N LEU A 27 -47.19 27.34 -26.89
CA LEU A 27 -46.08 28.23 -27.23
C LEU A 27 -45.32 27.66 -28.44
N ASN A 28 -45.45 28.27 -29.61
CA ASN A 28 -44.90 27.75 -30.86
C ASN A 28 -43.87 28.73 -31.48
N GLY A 29 -42.57 28.42 -31.47
CA GLY A 29 -41.50 29.36 -31.89
C GLY A 29 -41.40 29.71 -33.39
N SER A 30 -42.50 29.65 -34.16
CA SER A 30 -42.50 29.55 -35.62
C SER A 30 -42.45 30.87 -36.41
N THR A 31 -41.67 31.87 -35.95
CA THR A 31 -41.71 33.25 -36.50
C THR A 31 -40.40 33.80 -37.07
N GLY A 32 -39.32 33.03 -37.24
CA GLY A 32 -38.12 33.54 -37.90
C GLY A 32 -36.86 32.67 -37.85
N GLN A 33 -35.77 33.17 -38.46
CA GLN A 33 -34.48 32.47 -38.60
C GLN A 33 -33.87 32.09 -37.24
N ARG A 34 -33.60 30.79 -37.05
CA ARG A 34 -32.76 30.17 -35.99
C ARG A 34 -32.97 30.66 -34.53
N LYS A 35 -34.20 30.72 -34.03
CA LYS A 35 -34.46 31.03 -32.59
C LYS A 35 -35.29 29.96 -31.89
N PRO A 36 -34.95 29.53 -30.67
CA PRO A 36 -35.78 28.61 -29.88
C PRO A 36 -37.15 29.20 -29.55
N ALA A 37 -38.15 28.34 -29.36
CA ALA A 37 -39.47 28.77 -28.86
C ALA A 37 -39.35 29.32 -27.43
N LEU A 38 -38.48 28.73 -26.62
CA LEU A 38 -38.15 29.19 -25.28
C LEU A 38 -36.62 29.21 -25.05
N THR A 39 -36.07 30.39 -24.80
CA THR A 39 -34.67 30.57 -24.39
C THR A 39 -34.62 31.00 -22.93
N ILE A 40 -33.84 30.30 -22.11
CA ILE A 40 -33.51 30.69 -20.73
C ILE A 40 -32.07 31.19 -20.72
N ASN A 41 -31.83 32.41 -20.26
CA ASN A 41 -30.48 32.98 -20.22
C ASN A 41 -30.20 33.68 -18.88
N ASN A 42 -29.27 33.14 -18.09
CA ASN A 42 -28.91 33.66 -16.76
C ASN A 42 -30.10 33.83 -15.80
N ALA A 43 -31.15 33.02 -15.99
CA ALA A 43 -32.40 33.09 -15.24
C ALA A 43 -32.76 31.73 -14.64
N ARG A 44 -33.56 31.73 -13.56
CA ARG A 44 -34.21 30.54 -13.00
C ARG A 44 -35.67 30.51 -13.41
N VAL A 45 -36.07 29.49 -14.15
CA VAL A 45 -37.42 29.37 -14.69
C VAL A 45 -38.05 28.05 -14.28
N THR A 46 -39.34 28.10 -13.91
CA THR A 46 -40.19 26.92 -13.77
C THR A 46 -41.18 26.89 -14.92
N VAL A 47 -41.28 25.77 -15.63
CA VAL A 47 -42.35 25.51 -16.60
C VAL A 47 -43.33 24.52 -16.00
N GLN A 48 -44.62 24.84 -16.10
CA GLN A 48 -45.70 23.95 -15.70
C GLN A 48 -46.90 24.14 -16.63
N ASP A 49 -47.81 23.19 -16.60
CA ASP A 49 -49.15 23.35 -17.12
C ASP A 49 -50.15 23.15 -15.99
N SER A 50 -50.88 24.22 -15.63
CA SER A 50 -51.92 24.15 -14.60
C SER A 50 -53.29 23.74 -15.13
N SER A 51 -53.45 23.52 -16.45
CA SER A 51 -54.72 23.05 -17.00
C SER A 51 -55.07 21.65 -16.53
N GLU A 52 -56.35 21.40 -16.31
CA GLU A 52 -56.85 20.09 -15.90
C GLU A 52 -56.49 19.01 -16.95
N ALA A 53 -56.53 19.36 -18.23
CA ALA A 53 -56.24 18.45 -19.33
C ALA A 53 -54.74 18.22 -19.60
N GLN A 54 -53.85 19.02 -19.00
CA GLN A 54 -52.38 18.95 -19.23
C GLN A 54 -51.97 19.04 -20.71
N THR A 55 -52.71 19.82 -21.52
CA THR A 55 -52.51 19.95 -22.98
C THR A 55 -51.50 21.03 -23.40
N GLY A 56 -50.99 21.79 -22.44
CA GLY A 56 -50.03 22.87 -22.64
C GLY A 56 -48.78 22.35 -23.35
N THR A 57 -48.39 23.02 -24.42
CA THR A 57 -47.36 22.52 -25.34
C THR A 57 -46.35 23.59 -25.69
N ILE A 58 -45.05 23.28 -25.62
CA ILE A 58 -43.99 24.09 -26.23
C ILE A 58 -43.52 23.36 -27.49
N MET A 59 -43.59 24.02 -28.65
CA MET A 59 -43.28 23.35 -29.91
C MET A 59 -42.68 24.27 -30.97
N ARG A 60 -42.30 23.63 -32.09
CA ARG A 60 -41.98 24.28 -33.35
C ARG A 60 -42.49 23.46 -34.53
N GLU A 61 -42.80 24.14 -35.62
CA GLU A 61 -43.29 23.56 -36.88
C GLU A 61 -42.65 24.19 -38.14
N ASP A 62 -41.50 24.83 -37.97
CA ASP A 62 -40.83 25.56 -39.04
C ASP A 62 -40.33 24.65 -40.17
N THR A 63 -40.46 25.13 -41.40
CA THR A 63 -39.87 24.55 -42.61
C THR A 63 -38.78 25.47 -43.14
N ALA A 64 -37.90 24.95 -44.00
CA ALA A 64 -36.94 25.82 -44.70
C ALA A 64 -37.61 26.98 -45.46
N ALA A 65 -38.82 26.75 -45.98
CA ALA A 65 -39.57 27.74 -46.76
C ALA A 65 -40.16 28.89 -45.92
N ASN A 66 -40.55 28.63 -44.67
CA ASN A 66 -41.22 29.64 -43.82
C ASN A 66 -40.28 30.35 -42.84
N SER A 67 -39.08 29.81 -42.59
CA SER A 67 -38.17 30.34 -41.56
C SER A 67 -36.75 30.63 -42.06
N GLY A 68 -36.45 30.35 -43.34
CA GLY A 68 -35.12 30.56 -43.93
C GLY A 68 -34.03 29.59 -43.46
N THR A 69 -34.35 28.69 -42.52
CA THR A 69 -33.47 27.60 -42.06
C THR A 69 -34.31 26.36 -41.76
N SER A 70 -33.73 25.17 -41.91
CA SER A 70 -34.50 23.93 -41.87
C SER A 70 -34.90 23.43 -40.49
N SER A 71 -34.19 23.82 -39.42
CA SER A 71 -34.41 23.25 -38.08
C SER A 71 -33.60 23.99 -36.99
N HIS A 72 -34.09 24.00 -35.75
CA HIS A 72 -33.38 24.47 -34.55
C HIS A 72 -34.09 23.99 -33.25
N TYR A 73 -33.47 24.18 -32.08
CA TYR A 73 -33.99 23.73 -30.79
C TYR A 73 -35.35 24.33 -30.45
N VAL A 74 -36.16 23.63 -29.64
CA VAL A 74 -37.42 24.15 -29.09
C VAL A 74 -37.15 24.92 -27.81
N ILE A 75 -36.35 24.35 -26.90
CA ILE A 75 -35.93 24.94 -25.64
C ILE A 75 -34.41 25.04 -25.63
N ASP A 76 -33.87 26.19 -25.25
CA ASP A 76 -32.43 26.42 -25.12
C ASP A 76 -32.11 27.01 -23.75
N VAL A 77 -31.34 26.29 -22.93
CA VAL A 77 -30.98 26.70 -21.56
C VAL A 77 -29.53 27.11 -21.53
N GLN A 78 -29.28 28.40 -21.28
CA GLN A 78 -27.97 29.06 -21.44
C GLN A 78 -27.63 29.95 -20.24
N GLY A 79 -26.36 30.37 -20.18
CA GLY A 79 -25.85 31.30 -19.18
C GLY A 79 -25.36 30.63 -17.89
N LYS A 80 -24.49 31.34 -17.16
CA LYS A 80 -23.83 30.85 -15.94
C LYS A 80 -24.81 30.48 -14.83
N THR A 81 -25.93 31.20 -14.74
CA THR A 81 -26.99 30.97 -13.74
C THR A 81 -28.27 30.43 -14.38
N GLY A 82 -28.20 29.96 -15.64
CA GLY A 82 -29.34 29.40 -16.34
C GLY A 82 -29.85 28.14 -15.64
N PHE A 83 -31.14 28.15 -15.30
CA PHE A 83 -31.80 27.03 -14.64
C PHE A 83 -33.23 26.87 -15.15
N LEU A 84 -33.59 25.65 -15.54
CA LEU A 84 -34.97 25.31 -15.91
C LEU A 84 -35.47 24.13 -15.06
N LEU A 85 -36.57 24.33 -14.34
CA LEU A 85 -37.36 23.28 -13.71
C LEU A 85 -38.61 23.01 -14.55
N PHE A 86 -38.72 21.84 -15.14
CA PHE A 86 -39.88 21.45 -15.95
C PHE A 86 -40.76 20.47 -15.16
N LYS A 87 -41.93 20.93 -14.72
CA LYS A 87 -42.87 20.15 -13.90
C LYS A 87 -43.89 19.38 -14.72
N SER A 88 -44.47 20.01 -15.75
CA SER A 88 -45.50 19.39 -16.60
C SER A 88 -45.68 20.14 -17.92
N GLY A 89 -46.45 19.53 -18.83
CA GLY A 89 -46.64 19.98 -20.21
C GLY A 89 -45.98 19.06 -21.25
N THR A 90 -46.16 19.41 -22.52
CA THR A 90 -45.62 18.65 -23.66
C THR A 90 -44.58 19.46 -24.43
N VAL A 91 -43.51 18.80 -24.88
CA VAL A 91 -42.51 19.38 -25.78
C VAL A 91 -42.37 18.50 -27.02
N LYS A 92 -42.53 19.10 -28.20
CA LYS A 92 -42.41 18.40 -29.49
C LYS A 92 -41.82 19.31 -30.56
N ASN A 93 -41.15 18.73 -31.55
CA ASN A 93 -40.56 19.49 -32.65
C ASN A 93 -40.89 18.86 -34.00
N ASN A 94 -41.74 19.53 -34.76
CA ASN A 94 -42.14 19.15 -36.10
C ASN A 94 -41.38 19.94 -37.19
N SER A 95 -40.37 20.74 -36.82
CA SER A 95 -39.57 21.49 -37.79
C SER A 95 -38.67 20.58 -38.64
N GLY A 96 -38.36 20.94 -39.89
CA GLY A 96 -37.49 20.15 -40.77
C GLY A 96 -37.34 20.67 -42.21
N ALA A 97 -36.34 20.15 -42.95
CA ALA A 97 -36.21 20.34 -44.41
C ALA A 97 -36.20 19.02 -45.17
N GLY A 98 -36.66 19.07 -46.43
CA GLY A 98 -36.41 18.02 -47.42
C GLY A 98 -36.98 16.64 -47.08
N GLY A 99 -37.95 16.54 -46.18
CA GLY A 99 -38.58 15.28 -45.78
C GLY A 99 -38.04 14.64 -44.50
N THR A 100 -36.91 15.11 -43.95
CA THR A 100 -36.49 14.78 -42.58
C THR A 100 -37.21 15.66 -41.58
N LYS A 101 -38.05 15.08 -40.71
CA LYS A 101 -38.69 15.77 -39.59
C LYS A 101 -37.72 15.79 -38.40
N GLY A 102 -37.38 16.96 -37.89
CA GLY A 102 -36.81 17.15 -36.55
C GLY A 102 -35.46 17.87 -36.47
N ALA A 103 -35.30 18.65 -35.42
CA ALA A 103 -34.04 18.97 -34.72
C ALA A 103 -34.23 18.65 -33.23
N SER A 104 -33.17 18.76 -32.42
CA SER A 104 -33.29 18.40 -31.01
C SER A 104 -34.32 19.26 -30.29
N LEU A 105 -35.02 18.70 -29.29
CA LEU A 105 -36.02 19.49 -28.55
C LEU A 105 -35.33 20.48 -27.64
N VAL A 106 -34.37 19.98 -26.87
CA VAL A 106 -33.73 20.74 -25.81
C VAL A 106 -32.23 20.74 -26.01
N ARG A 107 -31.62 21.92 -25.87
CA ARG A 107 -30.18 22.07 -25.65
C ARG A 107 -29.92 22.66 -24.27
N ILE A 108 -28.94 22.10 -23.55
CA ILE A 108 -28.52 22.56 -22.22
C ILE A 108 -27.02 22.90 -22.25
N GLY A 109 -26.72 24.19 -22.16
CA GLY A 109 -25.38 24.71 -22.36
C GLY A 109 -24.99 24.80 -23.83
N ASP A 110 -23.83 25.38 -24.10
CA ASP A 110 -23.28 25.56 -25.44
C ASP A 110 -21.79 25.21 -25.35
N ASP A 111 -21.29 24.37 -26.26
CA ASP A 111 -19.90 23.91 -26.26
C ASP A 111 -18.91 25.06 -26.53
N SER A 112 -19.35 26.11 -27.23
CA SER A 112 -18.60 27.34 -27.48
C SER A 112 -18.57 28.29 -26.28
N VAL A 113 -19.49 28.14 -25.31
CA VAL A 113 -19.60 29.01 -24.12
C VAL A 113 -19.44 28.18 -22.86
N LYS A 114 -18.27 28.28 -22.21
CA LYS A 114 -17.90 27.48 -21.02
C LYS A 114 -18.68 27.86 -19.74
N VAL A 115 -20.00 27.80 -19.79
CA VAL A 115 -20.93 27.97 -18.67
C VAL A 115 -21.77 26.71 -18.52
N GLN A 116 -22.11 26.34 -17.29
CA GLN A 116 -22.81 25.08 -16.99
C GLN A 116 -24.23 25.35 -16.46
N PRO A 117 -25.19 25.69 -17.34
CA PRO A 117 -26.58 25.82 -16.93
C PRO A 117 -27.15 24.45 -16.53
N THR A 118 -28.27 24.46 -15.80
CA THR A 118 -28.91 23.25 -15.28
C THR A 118 -30.35 23.13 -15.76
N MET A 119 -30.79 21.91 -16.07
CA MET A 119 -32.20 21.60 -16.25
C MET A 119 -32.61 20.44 -15.34
N THR A 120 -33.79 20.54 -14.74
CA THR A 120 -34.43 19.47 -13.98
C THR A 120 -35.80 19.17 -14.57
N ILE A 121 -36.08 17.90 -14.84
CA ILE A 121 -37.38 17.41 -15.31
C ILE A 121 -38.01 16.58 -14.19
N GLU A 122 -39.16 17.03 -13.68
CA GLU A 122 -39.96 16.31 -12.69
C GLU A 122 -41.20 15.66 -13.31
N GLY A 123 -41.62 16.10 -14.49
CA GLY A 123 -42.76 15.56 -15.22
C GLY A 123 -42.89 16.11 -16.65
N GLY A 124 -44.01 15.81 -17.30
CA GLY A 124 -44.27 16.17 -18.70
C GLY A 124 -43.83 15.11 -19.71
N THR A 125 -44.05 15.41 -21.00
CA THR A 125 -43.72 14.51 -22.12
C THR A 125 -42.89 15.24 -23.17
N PHE A 126 -41.74 14.67 -23.52
CA PHE A 126 -40.82 15.16 -24.54
C PHE A 126 -40.78 14.12 -25.66
N THR A 127 -41.14 14.48 -26.89
CA THR A 127 -41.16 13.52 -28.01
C THR A 127 -40.43 14.07 -29.24
N GLN A 128 -39.36 13.37 -29.63
CA GLN A 128 -38.62 13.60 -30.87
C GLN A 128 -38.13 12.28 -31.45
N ASP A 129 -38.96 11.66 -32.29
CA ASP A 129 -38.71 10.30 -32.76
C ASP A 129 -37.59 10.18 -33.78
N ASN A 130 -37.24 11.25 -34.48
CA ASN A 130 -36.29 11.19 -35.61
C ASN A 130 -35.01 12.00 -35.36
N PHE A 131 -34.83 12.51 -34.15
CA PHE A 131 -33.65 13.28 -33.76
C PHE A 131 -33.42 13.15 -32.25
N ILE A 132 -32.32 13.72 -31.76
CA ILE A 132 -31.99 13.73 -30.33
C ILE A 132 -33.09 14.46 -29.55
N ALA A 133 -33.72 13.86 -28.55
CA ALA A 133 -34.73 14.60 -27.77
C ALA A 133 -34.07 15.66 -26.88
N ILE A 134 -33.09 15.27 -26.05
CA ILE A 134 -32.36 16.18 -25.17
C ILE A 134 -30.86 16.07 -25.42
N LYS A 135 -30.24 17.22 -25.71
CA LYS A 135 -28.79 17.35 -25.89
C LYS A 135 -28.19 18.12 -24.72
N VAL A 136 -27.27 17.49 -24.00
CA VAL A 136 -26.56 18.09 -22.86
C VAL A 136 -25.15 18.46 -23.30
N ASP A 137 -24.98 19.67 -23.84
CA ASP A 137 -23.70 20.11 -24.42
C ASP A 137 -22.65 20.40 -23.33
N TYR A 138 -22.81 21.50 -22.60
CA TYR A 138 -21.90 21.90 -21.52
C TYR A 138 -22.63 22.16 -20.19
N GLY A 139 -23.90 21.74 -20.10
CA GLY A 139 -24.73 21.90 -18.91
C GLY A 139 -24.83 20.65 -18.03
N THR A 140 -25.84 20.67 -17.15
CA THR A 140 -26.21 19.53 -16.29
C THR A 140 -27.70 19.23 -16.41
N LEU A 141 -28.05 17.97 -16.62
CA LEU A 141 -29.43 17.49 -16.70
C LEU A 141 -29.77 16.59 -15.49
N TYR A 142 -30.91 16.85 -14.86
CA TYR A 142 -31.53 15.95 -13.89
C TYR A 142 -32.90 15.50 -14.42
N VAL A 143 -33.12 14.19 -14.53
CA VAL A 143 -34.42 13.61 -14.90
C VAL A 143 -34.93 12.78 -13.74
N LYS A 144 -35.94 13.30 -13.03
CA LYS A 144 -36.59 12.64 -11.89
C LYS A 144 -37.94 12.01 -12.26
N GLY A 145 -38.56 12.48 -13.33
CA GLY A 145 -39.87 12.02 -13.76
C GLY A 145 -40.18 12.41 -15.20
N GLY A 146 -41.41 12.17 -15.63
CA GLY A 146 -41.85 12.42 -16.99
C GLY A 146 -41.43 11.35 -18.00
N LYS A 147 -41.79 11.58 -19.26
CA LYS A 147 -41.50 10.69 -20.39
C LYS A 147 -40.66 11.40 -21.43
N ILE A 148 -39.53 10.81 -21.81
CA ILE A 148 -38.68 11.31 -22.91
C ILE A 148 -38.64 10.23 -23.99
N ASN A 149 -39.09 10.56 -25.20
CA ASN A 149 -39.26 9.61 -26.29
C ASN A 149 -38.39 10.01 -27.49
N SER A 150 -37.63 9.05 -28.01
CA SER A 150 -36.95 9.11 -29.30
C SER A 150 -36.84 7.70 -29.89
N GLN A 151 -37.58 7.42 -30.97
CA GLN A 151 -37.63 6.09 -31.59
C GLN A 151 -36.39 5.75 -32.43
N ASN A 152 -35.88 6.71 -33.21
CA ASN A 152 -34.85 6.50 -34.23
C ASN A 152 -33.54 7.25 -33.93
N SER A 153 -33.37 7.76 -32.70
CA SER A 153 -32.19 8.52 -32.25
C SER A 153 -32.02 8.42 -30.73
N TYR A 154 -31.22 9.31 -30.14
CA TYR A 154 -31.02 9.37 -28.69
C TYR A 154 -32.17 10.13 -28.01
N ALA A 155 -32.77 9.52 -26.99
CA ALA A 155 -33.62 10.27 -26.07
C ALA A 155 -32.77 11.27 -25.27
N ILE A 156 -31.56 10.89 -24.86
CA ILE A 156 -30.60 11.77 -24.20
C ILE A 156 -29.22 11.54 -24.79
N GLU A 157 -28.62 12.60 -25.31
CA GLU A 157 -27.21 12.65 -25.73
C GLU A 157 -26.44 13.55 -24.74
N ASN A 158 -25.58 12.95 -23.92
CA ASN A 158 -24.84 13.64 -22.87
C ASN A 158 -23.38 13.88 -23.25
N TRP A 159 -22.98 15.14 -23.36
CA TRP A 159 -21.59 15.54 -23.56
C TRP A 159 -20.97 16.15 -22.30
N LYS A 160 -21.75 16.29 -21.22
CA LYS A 160 -21.25 16.78 -19.94
C LYS A 160 -21.76 16.03 -18.73
N ASN A 161 -22.90 16.40 -18.15
CA ASN A 161 -23.40 15.80 -16.92
C ASN A 161 -24.90 15.47 -17.04
N ALA A 162 -25.29 14.20 -16.85
CA ALA A 162 -26.69 13.80 -16.83
C ALA A 162 -26.98 12.80 -15.69
N ILE A 163 -28.11 12.99 -15.02
CA ILE A 163 -28.56 12.13 -13.92
C ILE A 163 -30.00 11.69 -14.19
N ILE A 164 -30.23 10.38 -14.31
CA ILE A 164 -31.55 9.74 -14.42
C ILE A 164 -31.86 9.04 -13.11
N LYS A 165 -33.02 9.35 -12.52
CA LYS A 165 -33.40 8.82 -11.21
C LYS A 165 -34.91 8.79 -10.98
N ASP A 166 -35.29 8.39 -9.77
CA ASP A 166 -36.65 8.39 -9.26
C ASP A 166 -37.61 7.62 -10.21
N THR A 167 -38.61 8.29 -10.81
CA THR A 167 -39.64 7.66 -11.65
C THR A 167 -39.55 8.05 -13.13
N ALA A 168 -38.38 8.49 -13.60
CA ALA A 168 -38.16 8.87 -14.99
C ALA A 168 -38.42 7.70 -15.95
N VAL A 169 -39.03 7.96 -17.11
CA VAL A 169 -39.22 6.98 -18.19
C VAL A 169 -38.60 7.49 -19.48
N ILE A 170 -37.58 6.80 -19.96
CA ILE A 170 -36.85 7.13 -21.19
C ILE A 170 -37.15 6.07 -22.23
N ASN A 171 -37.81 6.43 -23.33
CA ASN A 171 -38.12 5.55 -24.44
C ASN A 171 -37.22 5.89 -25.63
N GLY A 172 -36.01 5.35 -25.62
CA GLY A 172 -34.97 5.61 -26.62
C GLY A 172 -33.58 5.45 -26.02
N ASN A 173 -32.56 5.53 -26.87
CA ASN A 173 -31.17 5.35 -26.43
C ASN A 173 -30.69 6.52 -25.56
N VAL A 174 -29.81 6.22 -24.61
CA VAL A 174 -29.13 7.20 -23.76
C VAL A 174 -27.63 7.01 -23.92
N SER A 175 -26.89 8.10 -24.10
CA SER A 175 -25.45 8.03 -24.31
C SER A 175 -24.68 9.09 -23.52
N SER A 176 -23.45 8.73 -23.13
CA SER A 176 -22.43 9.68 -22.65
C SER A 176 -21.26 9.69 -23.63
N TRP A 177 -20.77 10.87 -24.00
CA TRP A 177 -19.74 11.03 -25.04
C TRP A 177 -18.51 11.77 -24.54
N THR A 178 -17.33 11.34 -25.00
CA THR A 178 -16.16 12.22 -25.01
C THR A 178 -16.33 13.21 -26.17
N TYR A 179 -16.17 14.50 -25.94
CA TYR A 179 -16.29 15.51 -27.01
C TYR A 179 -15.27 16.63 -26.86
N GLU A 180 -14.65 17.05 -27.96
CA GLU A 180 -13.57 18.06 -28.01
C GLU A 180 -12.47 17.86 -26.95
N GLY A 181 -12.13 16.60 -26.66
CA GLY A 181 -11.16 16.27 -25.64
C GLY A 181 -11.63 16.61 -24.22
N ARG A 182 -12.90 16.36 -23.88
CA ARG A 182 -13.47 16.50 -22.53
C ARG A 182 -14.26 15.23 -22.18
N GLY A 183 -14.14 14.78 -20.93
CA GLY A 183 -14.95 13.67 -20.41
C GLY A 183 -16.36 14.12 -20.00
N SER A 184 -17.24 13.14 -19.86
CA SER A 184 -18.64 13.31 -19.47
C SER A 184 -19.10 12.23 -18.50
N ASP A 185 -20.09 12.55 -17.69
CA ASP A 185 -20.62 11.68 -16.64
C ASP A 185 -22.13 11.53 -16.79
N LEU A 186 -22.59 10.28 -16.91
CA LEU A 186 -24.00 9.89 -16.86
C LEU A 186 -24.22 8.98 -15.65
N THR A 187 -25.21 9.29 -14.83
CA THR A 187 -25.64 8.43 -13.71
C THR A 187 -27.07 7.95 -13.89
N ILE A 188 -27.30 6.65 -13.73
CA ILE A 188 -28.63 6.03 -13.67
C ILE A 188 -28.78 5.40 -12.29
N SER A 189 -29.61 6.00 -11.45
CA SER A 189 -29.84 5.55 -10.06
C SER A 189 -31.28 5.09 -9.79
N GLY A 190 -32.16 5.26 -10.79
CA GLY A 190 -33.58 4.92 -10.74
C GLY A 190 -34.23 5.10 -12.11
N GLY A 191 -35.56 5.02 -12.17
CA GLY A 191 -36.32 5.11 -13.41
C GLY A 191 -36.14 3.91 -14.36
N THR A 192 -36.65 4.07 -15.58
CA THR A 192 -36.62 3.06 -16.64
C THR A 192 -36.05 3.64 -17.93
N VAL A 193 -35.05 2.98 -18.50
CA VAL A 193 -34.50 3.25 -19.84
C VAL A 193 -34.90 2.11 -20.78
N ASN A 194 -35.85 2.38 -21.66
CA ASN A 194 -36.33 1.51 -22.73
C ASN A 194 -35.52 1.71 -24.02
N GLY A 195 -34.20 1.60 -23.91
CA GLY A 195 -33.26 1.75 -25.02
C GLY A 195 -31.84 1.38 -24.58
N ASN A 196 -30.89 1.45 -25.51
CA ASN A 196 -29.49 1.15 -25.21
C ASN A 196 -28.89 2.25 -24.32
N VAL A 197 -27.93 1.85 -23.48
CA VAL A 197 -27.10 2.77 -22.70
C VAL A 197 -25.67 2.66 -23.20
N GLU A 198 -25.12 3.77 -23.67
CA GLU A 198 -23.86 3.78 -24.39
C GLU A 198 -22.85 4.75 -23.78
N SER A 199 -21.61 4.27 -23.61
CA SER A 199 -20.46 5.11 -23.32
C SER A 199 -19.62 5.21 -24.58
N VAL A 200 -19.52 6.41 -25.16
CA VAL A 200 -18.99 6.60 -26.50
C VAL A 200 -17.73 7.48 -26.48
N THR A 201 -16.70 7.04 -27.18
CA THR A 201 -15.42 7.75 -27.29
C THR A 201 -14.98 7.94 -28.75
N TYR A 202 -13.98 8.80 -28.97
CA TYR A 202 -13.37 9.10 -30.27
C TYR A 202 -11.84 8.99 -30.18
N ASP A 203 -11.15 8.99 -31.32
CA ASP A 203 -9.69 9.12 -31.35
C ASP A 203 -9.20 10.40 -30.66
N GLY A 204 -8.10 10.34 -29.92
CA GLY A 204 -7.53 11.48 -29.19
C GLY A 204 -8.18 11.79 -27.83
N ALA A 205 -9.05 10.89 -27.34
CA ALA A 205 -9.76 10.99 -26.07
C ALA A 205 -8.98 10.46 -24.85
N GLU A 206 -7.68 10.13 -24.97
CA GLU A 206 -6.92 9.54 -23.87
C GLU A 206 -7.00 10.40 -22.58
N GLY A 207 -7.39 9.76 -21.48
CA GLY A 207 -7.54 10.41 -20.16
C GLY A 207 -8.81 11.25 -19.99
N LYS A 208 -9.76 11.22 -20.93
CA LYS A 208 -10.99 12.02 -20.93
C LYS A 208 -12.23 11.14 -21.14
N ALA A 209 -12.41 10.18 -20.23
CA ALA A 209 -13.42 9.15 -20.35
C ALA A 209 -14.85 9.72 -20.45
N ALA A 210 -15.65 9.15 -21.36
CA ALA A 210 -17.09 9.09 -21.20
C ALA A 210 -17.40 8.04 -20.13
N LYS A 211 -18.18 8.39 -19.11
CA LYS A 211 -18.48 7.51 -17.99
C LYS A 211 -19.98 7.34 -17.81
N VAL A 212 -20.39 6.11 -17.57
CA VAL A 212 -21.75 5.76 -17.18
C VAL A 212 -21.71 4.97 -15.88
N ALA A 213 -22.36 5.48 -14.84
CA ALA A 213 -22.55 4.78 -13.57
C ALA A 213 -24.02 4.35 -13.44
N ILE A 214 -24.26 3.04 -13.25
CA ILE A 214 -25.60 2.48 -13.04
C ILE A 214 -25.66 1.90 -11.63
N THR A 215 -26.38 2.59 -10.74
CA THR A 215 -26.52 2.23 -9.31
C THR A 215 -27.93 1.71 -8.97
N GLY A 216 -28.86 1.76 -9.94
CA GLY A 216 -30.22 1.30 -9.80
C GLY A 216 -31.06 1.54 -11.05
N GLY A 217 -32.38 1.37 -10.92
CA GLY A 217 -33.32 1.50 -12.04
C GLY A 217 -33.39 0.26 -12.94
N THR A 218 -34.03 0.43 -14.09
CA THR A 218 -34.26 -0.63 -15.08
C THR A 218 -33.72 -0.21 -16.43
N VAL A 219 -32.90 -1.05 -17.06
CA VAL A 219 -32.40 -0.87 -18.43
C VAL A 219 -32.88 -2.03 -19.29
N ASN A 220 -33.75 -1.72 -20.26
CA ASN A 220 -34.35 -2.71 -21.15
C ASN A 220 -33.62 -2.86 -22.49
N GLY A 221 -32.58 -2.07 -22.76
CA GLY A 221 -31.67 -2.24 -23.90
C GLY A 221 -30.30 -2.79 -23.51
N THR A 222 -29.36 -2.81 -24.47
CA THR A 222 -27.99 -3.27 -24.23
C THR A 222 -27.11 -2.20 -23.61
N LEU A 223 -26.06 -2.64 -22.89
CA LEU A 223 -24.97 -1.78 -22.44
C LEU A 223 -23.79 -1.88 -23.42
N ASN A 224 -23.30 -0.73 -23.93
CA ASN A 224 -22.20 -0.72 -24.90
C ASN A 224 -21.14 0.32 -24.57
N THR A 225 -19.87 -0.08 -24.62
CA THR A 225 -18.74 0.85 -24.73
C THR A 225 -18.32 0.93 -26.19
N VAL A 226 -18.40 2.10 -26.80
CA VAL A 226 -18.25 2.28 -28.25
C VAL A 226 -17.09 3.22 -28.55
N ASP A 227 -16.20 2.78 -29.43
CA ASP A 227 -15.26 3.65 -30.12
C ASP A 227 -15.91 4.08 -31.44
N TYR A 228 -16.33 5.35 -31.51
CA TYR A 228 -17.06 5.88 -32.64
C TYR A 228 -16.18 6.02 -33.90
N SER A 229 -14.88 6.27 -33.72
CA SER A 229 -13.93 6.38 -34.83
C SER A 229 -13.81 5.08 -35.62
N THR A 230 -13.84 3.96 -34.92
CA THR A 230 -13.70 2.62 -35.50
C THR A 230 -15.03 1.89 -35.70
N GLY A 231 -16.09 2.33 -35.01
CA GLY A 231 -17.37 1.64 -34.95
C GLY A 231 -17.32 0.33 -34.17
N THR A 232 -16.34 0.16 -33.27
CA THR A 232 -16.11 -1.09 -32.53
C THR A 232 -16.29 -0.92 -31.02
N THR A 233 -16.30 -2.03 -30.29
CA THR A 233 -16.35 -2.00 -28.83
C THR A 233 -15.05 -1.45 -28.25
N SER A 234 -15.13 -0.41 -27.42
CA SER A 234 -13.99 0.06 -26.63
C SER A 234 -13.79 -0.83 -25.41
N ASN A 235 -12.56 -1.28 -25.17
CA ASN A 235 -12.13 -1.97 -23.95
C ASN A 235 -11.21 -1.09 -23.08
N ASP A 236 -11.08 0.19 -23.41
CA ASP A 236 -10.22 1.13 -22.70
C ASP A 236 -11.06 1.99 -21.74
N PRO A 237 -11.06 1.69 -20.43
CA PRO A 237 -11.86 2.43 -19.45
C PRO A 237 -11.40 3.88 -19.28
N THR A 238 -10.19 4.24 -19.75
CA THR A 238 -9.72 5.64 -19.74
C THR A 238 -10.39 6.50 -20.83
N LYS A 239 -11.11 5.86 -21.76
CA LYS A 239 -11.80 6.49 -22.88
C LYS A 239 -13.32 6.32 -22.81
N ALA A 240 -13.79 5.12 -22.48
CA ALA A 240 -15.22 4.80 -22.34
C ALA A 240 -15.41 3.75 -21.25
N ALA A 241 -16.22 4.07 -20.24
CA ALA A 241 -16.47 3.19 -19.11
C ALA A 241 -17.96 3.12 -18.76
N ILE A 242 -18.43 1.90 -18.50
CA ILE A 242 -19.73 1.64 -17.86
C ILE A 242 -19.44 0.84 -16.60
N GLU A 243 -19.97 1.29 -15.47
CA GLU A 243 -19.87 0.63 -14.17
C GLU A 243 -21.27 0.33 -13.63
N VAL A 244 -21.52 -0.93 -13.29
CA VAL A 244 -22.79 -1.42 -12.76
C VAL A 244 -22.60 -1.87 -11.31
N THR A 245 -23.33 -1.21 -10.41
CA THR A 245 -23.38 -1.50 -8.96
C THR A 245 -24.78 -1.84 -8.48
N GLY A 246 -25.78 -1.83 -9.37
CA GLY A 246 -27.16 -2.22 -9.04
C GLY A 246 -28.10 -1.99 -10.22
N GLY A 247 -29.28 -2.59 -10.17
CA GLY A 247 -30.35 -2.38 -11.15
C GLY A 247 -30.95 -3.68 -11.70
N THR A 248 -31.82 -3.53 -12.69
CA THR A 248 -32.44 -4.64 -13.44
C THR A 248 -32.20 -4.46 -14.93
N PHE A 249 -31.77 -5.51 -15.62
CA PHE A 249 -31.31 -5.46 -17.00
C PHE A 249 -32.00 -6.53 -17.85
N SER A 250 -32.36 -6.20 -19.09
CA SER A 250 -32.90 -7.20 -20.03
C SER A 250 -31.81 -8.10 -20.62
N THR A 251 -30.55 -7.63 -20.63
CA THR A 251 -29.38 -8.38 -21.10
C THR A 251 -28.36 -8.55 -19.98
N ASP A 252 -27.55 -9.59 -20.06
CA ASP A 252 -26.52 -9.90 -19.06
C ASP A 252 -25.52 -8.73 -18.91
N PRO A 253 -25.45 -8.06 -17.73
CA PRO A 253 -24.56 -6.93 -17.51
C PRO A 253 -23.16 -7.35 -17.03
N SER A 254 -22.84 -8.65 -16.97
CA SER A 254 -21.63 -9.18 -16.32
C SER A 254 -20.31 -8.52 -16.75
N ARG A 255 -20.22 -8.05 -17.99
CA ARG A 255 -19.05 -7.31 -18.53
C ARG A 255 -18.76 -6.00 -17.79
N TYR A 256 -19.77 -5.39 -17.18
CA TYR A 256 -19.73 -4.04 -16.62
C TYR A 256 -19.88 -4.02 -15.09
N LEU A 257 -19.93 -5.19 -14.46
CA LEU A 257 -20.03 -5.29 -13.00
C LEU A 257 -18.72 -4.82 -12.36
N VAL A 258 -18.83 -4.02 -11.31
CA VAL A 258 -17.68 -3.67 -10.47
C VAL A 258 -17.24 -4.85 -9.61
N GLU A 259 -16.03 -4.77 -9.05
CA GLU A 259 -15.47 -5.81 -8.20
C GLU A 259 -16.39 -6.16 -7.02
N GLY A 260 -16.55 -7.46 -6.76
CA GLY A 260 -17.42 -7.98 -5.70
C GLY A 260 -18.92 -8.00 -6.04
N SER A 261 -19.33 -7.53 -7.22
CA SER A 261 -20.73 -7.59 -7.67
C SER A 261 -21.04 -8.82 -8.50
N ALA A 262 -22.31 -9.25 -8.50
CA ALA A 262 -22.79 -10.38 -9.30
C ALA A 262 -24.17 -10.08 -9.90
N ALA A 263 -24.39 -10.55 -11.13
CA ALA A 263 -25.71 -10.57 -11.76
C ALA A 263 -26.40 -11.91 -11.51
N THR A 264 -27.68 -11.86 -11.16
CA THR A 264 -28.54 -13.04 -10.99
C THR A 264 -29.64 -13.00 -12.02
N GLN A 265 -29.84 -14.08 -12.79
CA GLN A 265 -30.96 -14.16 -13.71
C GLN A 265 -32.27 -14.38 -12.95
N ASN A 266 -33.27 -13.57 -13.25
CA ASN A 266 -34.62 -13.63 -12.71
C ASN A 266 -35.49 -14.63 -13.50
N ALA A 267 -36.61 -15.05 -12.91
CA ALA A 267 -37.53 -16.01 -13.53
C ALA A 267 -38.18 -15.50 -14.83
N ASP A 268 -38.27 -14.19 -15.03
CA ASP A 268 -38.79 -13.54 -16.23
C ASP A 268 -37.74 -13.37 -17.35
N GLY A 269 -36.52 -13.88 -17.14
CA GLY A 269 -35.41 -13.81 -18.07
C GLY A 269 -34.54 -12.56 -17.97
N THR A 270 -34.93 -11.58 -17.15
CA THR A 270 -34.10 -10.39 -16.86
C THR A 270 -32.95 -10.72 -15.89
N TYR A 271 -32.02 -9.79 -15.68
CA TYR A 271 -30.90 -9.91 -14.77
C TYR A 271 -31.00 -8.85 -13.67
N GLY A 272 -31.04 -9.29 -12.41
CA GLY A 272 -30.95 -8.42 -11.25
C GLY A 272 -29.50 -8.30 -10.76
N VAL A 273 -29.07 -7.08 -10.47
CA VAL A 273 -27.81 -6.80 -9.77
C VAL A 273 -28.16 -6.21 -8.42
N ALA A 274 -27.78 -6.93 -7.34
CA ALA A 274 -27.94 -6.43 -5.99
C ALA A 274 -27.08 -5.17 -5.79
N LYS A 275 -27.56 -4.24 -4.96
CA LYS A 275 -26.84 -3.00 -4.68
C LYS A 275 -25.51 -3.30 -3.99
N ALA A 276 -24.41 -2.97 -4.66
CA ALA A 276 -23.05 -3.10 -4.17
C ALA A 276 -22.52 -1.73 -3.72
N TYR A 277 -22.65 -1.46 -2.43
CA TYR A 277 -22.10 -0.24 -1.81
C TYR A 277 -20.58 -0.30 -1.77
N LEU A 278 -19.93 0.85 -1.93
CA LEU A 278 -18.48 0.95 -1.90
C LEU A 278 -17.97 1.12 -0.46
N ALA A 279 -18.59 2.03 0.27
CA ALA A 279 -18.12 2.42 1.59
C ALA A 279 -19.27 2.76 2.53
N GLN A 280 -18.98 2.77 3.82
CA GLN A 280 -19.88 3.16 4.89
C GLN A 280 -19.23 4.26 5.74
N VAL A 281 -20.00 5.27 6.11
CA VAL A 281 -19.63 6.28 7.11
C VAL A 281 -20.73 6.31 8.15
N GLY A 282 -20.37 5.98 9.41
CA GLY A 282 -21.35 5.74 10.46
C GLY A 282 -22.26 4.56 10.11
N GLU A 283 -23.56 4.78 10.10
CA GLU A 283 -24.57 3.78 9.70
C GLU A 283 -24.98 3.90 8.22
N THR A 284 -24.45 4.87 7.47
CA THR A 284 -24.89 5.16 6.09
C THR A 284 -23.91 4.59 5.07
N SER A 285 -24.42 3.87 4.08
CA SER A 285 -23.64 3.31 2.97
C SER A 285 -23.72 4.20 1.71
N TYR A 286 -22.61 4.28 0.98
CA TYR A 286 -22.39 5.15 -0.17
C TYR A 286 -21.90 4.34 -1.37
N TYR A 287 -22.23 4.81 -2.59
CA TYR A 287 -21.83 4.12 -3.82
C TYR A 287 -20.49 4.58 -4.34
N THR A 288 -20.12 5.82 -4.05
CA THR A 288 -18.88 6.44 -4.52
C THR A 288 -17.99 6.87 -3.36
N MET A 289 -16.69 6.95 -3.63
CA MET A 289 -15.72 7.42 -2.65
C MET A 289 -15.90 8.91 -2.36
N ASP A 290 -16.33 9.70 -3.36
CA ASP A 290 -16.63 11.13 -3.20
C ASP A 290 -17.76 11.37 -2.20
N GLU A 291 -18.85 10.59 -2.30
CA GLU A 291 -19.96 10.68 -1.35
C GLU A 291 -19.53 10.31 0.08
N ALA A 292 -18.74 9.24 0.22
CA ALA A 292 -18.20 8.82 1.51
C ALA A 292 -17.21 9.86 2.08
N PHE A 293 -16.38 10.46 1.22
CA PHE A 293 -15.46 11.53 1.58
C PHE A 293 -16.20 12.77 2.11
N ASP A 294 -17.24 13.21 1.41
CA ASP A 294 -18.09 14.32 1.81
C ASP A 294 -18.84 14.02 3.12
N ALA A 295 -19.31 12.79 3.29
CA ALA A 295 -19.99 12.35 4.51
C ALA A 295 -19.05 12.41 5.72
N GLN A 296 -17.86 11.80 5.63
CA GLN A 296 -16.88 11.87 6.71
C GLN A 296 -16.41 13.30 6.99
N THR A 297 -16.31 14.15 5.96
CA THR A 297 -15.98 15.58 6.18
C THR A 297 -17.01 16.26 7.09
N LYS A 298 -18.27 15.83 7.04
CA LYS A 298 -19.36 16.37 7.86
C LYS A 298 -19.47 15.70 9.23
N THR A 299 -19.25 14.39 9.32
CA THR A 299 -19.50 13.61 10.55
C THR A 299 -18.25 13.34 11.37
N GLY A 300 -17.07 13.28 10.75
CA GLY A 300 -15.81 12.85 11.36
C GLY A 300 -15.66 11.33 11.54
N GLU A 301 -16.68 10.54 11.19
CA GLU A 301 -16.65 9.08 11.31
C GLU A 301 -15.77 8.44 10.23
N ALA A 302 -15.18 7.28 10.52
CA ALA A 302 -14.30 6.60 9.55
C ALA A 302 -15.05 6.19 8.27
N ILE A 303 -14.39 6.32 7.12
CA ILE A 303 -14.80 5.66 5.88
C ILE A 303 -14.40 4.20 6.01
N THR A 304 -15.36 3.29 5.97
CA THR A 304 -15.13 1.85 6.02
C THR A 304 -15.44 1.24 4.66
N LEU A 305 -14.47 0.58 4.02
CA LEU A 305 -14.74 -0.12 2.76
C LEU A 305 -15.65 -1.34 2.97
N LEU A 306 -16.52 -1.58 1.99
CA LEU A 306 -17.43 -2.72 1.94
C LEU A 306 -17.11 -3.70 0.80
N ARG A 307 -16.16 -3.33 -0.05
CA ARG A 307 -15.64 -4.12 -1.17
C ARG A 307 -14.29 -3.57 -1.61
N ASP A 308 -13.59 -4.32 -2.46
CA ASP A 308 -12.39 -3.84 -3.13
C ASP A 308 -12.70 -2.61 -3.98
N TYR A 309 -11.71 -1.72 -4.10
CA TYR A 309 -11.86 -0.44 -4.78
C TYR A 309 -10.69 -0.17 -5.73
N THR A 310 -10.99 -0.01 -7.01
CA THR A 310 -10.03 0.41 -8.04
C THR A 310 -10.27 1.88 -8.41
N THR A 311 -9.22 2.69 -8.41
CA THR A 311 -9.29 4.11 -8.77
C THR A 311 -8.05 4.57 -9.52
N GLY A 312 -8.24 5.50 -10.47
CA GLY A 312 -7.13 6.18 -11.15
C GLY A 312 -6.69 7.47 -10.46
N SER A 313 -7.26 7.80 -9.30
CA SER A 313 -7.08 9.10 -8.64
C SER A 313 -6.49 8.96 -7.23
N THR A 314 -5.64 9.92 -6.87
CA THR A 314 -5.15 10.14 -5.52
C THR A 314 -6.29 10.33 -4.53
N PHE A 315 -6.23 9.67 -3.37
CA PHE A 315 -7.06 9.99 -2.22
C PHE A 315 -6.38 11.08 -1.37
N ASN A 316 -6.99 12.26 -1.34
CA ASN A 316 -6.48 13.41 -0.62
C ASN A 316 -6.98 13.45 0.83
N SER A 317 -6.19 13.95 1.78
CA SER A 317 -6.59 14.06 3.19
C SER A 317 -7.81 14.96 3.41
N GLY A 318 -7.91 16.05 2.66
CA GLY A 318 -8.83 17.14 2.96
C GLY A 318 -8.44 17.90 4.23
N THR A 319 -9.37 18.68 4.77
CA THR A 319 -9.13 19.63 5.88
C THR A 319 -9.39 19.07 7.27
N VAL A 320 -9.92 17.85 7.37
CA VAL A 320 -10.30 17.21 8.63
C VAL A 320 -9.35 16.05 8.95
N ALA A 321 -9.36 15.58 10.21
CA ALA A 321 -8.74 14.31 10.54
C ALA A 321 -9.47 13.18 9.79
N ARG A 322 -8.74 12.54 8.88
CA ARG A 322 -9.28 11.61 7.90
C ARG A 322 -8.90 10.18 8.29
N VAL A 323 -9.89 9.29 8.35
CA VAL A 323 -9.67 7.86 8.64
C VAL A 323 -10.33 7.01 7.56
N VAL A 324 -9.54 6.18 6.89
CA VAL A 324 -9.97 5.18 5.92
C VAL A 324 -9.66 3.79 6.49
N ASP A 325 -10.70 3.08 6.88
CA ASP A 325 -10.65 1.67 7.26
C ASP A 325 -10.91 0.82 6.01
N LEU A 326 -9.89 0.11 5.55
CA LEU A 326 -9.99 -0.78 4.39
C LEU A 326 -10.77 -2.06 4.74
N ASN A 327 -10.98 -2.36 6.03
CA ASN A 327 -11.83 -3.46 6.49
C ASN A 327 -11.54 -4.83 5.82
N GLY A 328 -10.26 -5.13 5.59
CA GLY A 328 -9.78 -6.34 4.93
C GLY A 328 -9.81 -6.30 3.40
N HIS A 329 -10.32 -5.23 2.79
CA HIS A 329 -10.40 -5.05 1.34
C HIS A 329 -9.12 -4.48 0.73
N THR A 330 -9.04 -4.57 -0.60
CA THR A 330 -7.93 -4.04 -1.40
C THR A 330 -8.30 -2.69 -2.02
N TRP A 331 -7.45 -1.69 -1.77
CA TRP A 331 -7.43 -0.42 -2.51
C TRP A 331 -6.38 -0.47 -3.63
N THR A 332 -6.82 -0.35 -4.87
CA THR A 332 -5.95 -0.36 -6.06
C THR A 332 -5.91 1.03 -6.68
N CYS A 333 -4.77 1.71 -6.62
CA CYS A 333 -4.52 2.97 -7.32
C CYS A 333 -3.80 2.71 -8.65
N THR A 334 -4.42 3.07 -9.76
CA THR A 334 -3.89 2.91 -11.13
C THR A 334 -3.47 4.24 -11.77
N GLY A 335 -3.25 5.28 -10.96
CA GLY A 335 -2.85 6.60 -11.43
C GLY A 335 -1.51 6.58 -12.18
N THR A 336 -1.33 7.51 -13.12
CA THR A 336 -0.14 7.56 -13.99
C THR A 336 0.88 8.63 -13.62
N ASP A 337 0.53 9.57 -12.73
CA ASP A 337 1.48 10.56 -12.24
C ASP A 337 2.45 9.89 -11.26
N ALA A 338 3.72 9.78 -11.65
CA ALA A 338 4.76 9.16 -10.85
C ALA A 338 5.13 9.97 -9.60
N ASN A 339 4.74 11.25 -9.54
CA ASN A 339 4.98 12.13 -8.39
C ASN A 339 3.81 12.20 -7.42
N SER A 340 2.73 11.46 -7.69
CA SER A 340 1.57 11.34 -6.80
C SER A 340 1.63 10.07 -5.97
N ALA A 341 0.72 9.95 -5.01
CA ALA A 341 0.53 8.74 -4.22
C ALA A 341 -0.94 8.28 -4.22
N ALA A 342 -1.15 7.02 -3.85
CA ALA A 342 -2.50 6.53 -3.54
C ALA A 342 -3.16 7.37 -2.44
N PHE A 343 -2.39 7.79 -1.42
CA PHE A 343 -2.83 8.61 -0.31
C PHE A 343 -1.94 9.84 -0.12
N GLU A 344 -2.52 11.04 -0.22
CA GLU A 344 -1.79 12.30 -0.13
C GLU A 344 -2.33 13.22 0.97
N ILE A 345 -1.42 13.85 1.70
CA ILE A 345 -1.76 15.03 2.49
C ILE A 345 -1.85 16.23 1.56
N ASN A 346 -2.96 16.96 1.58
CA ASN A 346 -3.15 18.14 0.72
C ASN A 346 -3.59 19.42 1.45
N TYR A 347 -3.47 19.43 2.78
CA TYR A 347 -3.69 20.61 3.64
C TYR A 347 -2.69 20.61 4.81
N PRO A 348 -2.29 21.80 5.32
CA PRO A 348 -1.50 21.86 6.56
C PRO A 348 -2.36 21.50 7.77
N ASN A 349 -1.74 20.98 8.82
CA ASN A 349 -2.39 20.49 10.04
C ASN A 349 -3.42 19.37 9.76
N ALA A 350 -3.26 18.64 8.65
CA ALA A 350 -4.15 17.55 8.29
C ALA A 350 -3.62 16.21 8.83
N SER A 351 -4.53 15.28 9.12
CA SER A 351 -4.13 13.90 9.41
C SER A 351 -4.90 12.94 8.52
N LEU A 352 -4.20 11.92 8.02
CA LEU A 352 -4.75 10.83 7.22
C LEU A 352 -4.26 9.51 7.79
N THR A 353 -5.19 8.68 8.24
CA THR A 353 -4.95 7.32 8.70
C THR A 353 -5.60 6.33 7.75
N VAL A 354 -4.82 5.39 7.23
CA VAL A 354 -5.29 4.25 6.45
C VAL A 354 -5.05 2.98 7.26
N LYS A 355 -6.04 2.10 7.40
CA LYS A 355 -5.89 0.92 8.26
C LYS A 355 -6.58 -0.34 7.74
N ASN A 356 -6.14 -1.49 8.25
CA ASN A 356 -6.77 -2.81 8.12
C ASN A 356 -7.05 -3.27 6.67
N GLY A 357 -6.04 -3.52 5.85
CA GLY A 357 -6.29 -4.08 4.51
C GLY A 357 -5.08 -4.00 3.58
N LYS A 358 -5.34 -4.02 2.27
CA LYS A 358 -4.29 -4.04 1.26
C LYS A 358 -4.30 -2.78 0.41
N VAL A 359 -3.12 -2.23 0.10
CA VAL A 359 -2.96 -1.13 -0.85
C VAL A 359 -2.02 -1.57 -1.96
N VAL A 360 -2.49 -1.47 -3.21
CA VAL A 360 -1.69 -1.70 -4.42
C VAL A 360 -1.68 -0.40 -5.21
N SER A 361 -0.50 0.12 -5.54
CA SER A 361 -0.39 1.41 -6.25
C SER A 361 0.58 1.34 -7.43
N SER A 362 0.19 1.89 -8.57
CA SER A 362 1.15 2.20 -9.65
C SER A 362 2.01 3.42 -9.36
N GLN A 363 1.58 4.25 -8.39
CA GLN A 363 2.24 5.46 -7.89
C GLN A 363 2.83 5.20 -6.50
N LEU A 364 3.27 6.23 -5.77
CA LEU A 364 3.68 6.06 -4.36
C LEU A 364 2.51 5.51 -3.52
N ILE A 365 2.83 4.95 -2.36
CA ILE A 365 1.82 4.57 -1.36
C ILE A 365 1.33 5.79 -0.61
N GLY A 366 2.25 6.65 -0.18
CA GLY A 366 1.95 7.82 0.65
C GLY A 366 2.84 9.00 0.31
N LEU A 367 2.28 10.21 0.33
CA LEU A 367 3.04 11.44 0.09
C LEU A 367 2.53 12.61 0.94
N ILE A 368 3.49 13.32 1.55
CA ILE A 368 3.29 14.66 2.08
C ILE A 368 4.11 15.62 1.20
N PRO A 369 3.50 16.23 0.16
CA PRO A 369 4.24 16.97 -0.86
C PRO A 369 4.72 18.34 -0.34
N SER A 370 5.68 18.90 -1.09
CA SER A 370 5.91 20.36 -1.10
C SER A 370 6.26 20.81 -2.52
N ALA A 371 6.04 22.09 -2.84
CA ALA A 371 6.34 22.64 -4.15
C ALA A 371 7.75 23.24 -4.25
N ASN A 372 8.49 22.89 -5.31
CA ASN A 372 9.72 23.59 -5.68
C ASN A 372 9.37 24.96 -6.28
N GLY A 373 9.68 26.05 -5.55
CA GLY A 373 9.51 27.44 -6.02
C GLY A 373 8.26 28.21 -5.54
N GLY A 374 7.50 27.73 -4.53
CA GLY A 374 6.32 28.45 -4.01
C GLY A 374 5.43 27.70 -2.99
N LYS A 375 4.23 28.26 -2.74
CA LYS A 375 3.28 28.06 -1.60
C LYS A 375 2.56 26.69 -1.53
N ILE A 376 3.28 25.58 -1.53
CA ILE A 376 2.72 24.36 -0.95
C ILE A 376 3.72 23.76 0.03
N THR A 377 3.45 24.00 1.31
CA THR A 377 4.01 23.29 2.46
C THR A 377 2.82 22.82 3.30
N TYR A 378 2.84 21.58 3.73
CA TYR A 378 1.75 20.98 4.51
C TYR A 378 2.20 20.64 5.92
N ASP A 379 2.76 21.66 6.59
CA ASP A 379 3.29 21.57 7.94
C ASP A 379 2.29 21.01 8.96
N ASN A 380 2.83 20.40 10.01
CA ASN A 380 2.12 19.80 11.14
C ASN A 380 1.14 18.69 10.72
N SER A 381 1.43 17.99 9.62
CA SER A 381 0.54 16.97 9.09
C SER A 381 0.96 15.56 9.50
N THR A 382 0.02 14.62 9.49
CA THR A 382 0.28 13.23 9.89
C THR A 382 -0.25 12.24 8.87
N LEU A 383 0.60 11.34 8.38
CA LEU A 383 0.22 10.21 7.53
C LEU A 383 0.49 8.90 8.28
N THR A 384 -0.54 8.10 8.50
CA THR A 384 -0.46 6.84 9.26
C THR A 384 -0.99 5.66 8.46
N PHE A 385 -0.23 4.57 8.46
CA PHE A 385 -0.66 3.25 8.00
C PHE A 385 -0.65 2.27 9.19
N ASP A 386 -1.80 1.73 9.58
CA ASP A 386 -1.96 0.78 10.70
C ASP A 386 -2.61 -0.54 10.25
N GLY A 387 -1.87 -1.65 10.30
CA GLY A 387 -2.39 -2.95 9.83
C GLY A 387 -2.59 -3.01 8.30
N VAL A 388 -1.72 -2.36 7.52
CA VAL A 388 -1.83 -2.30 6.06
C VAL A 388 -0.73 -3.11 5.38
N GLU A 389 -1.10 -3.97 4.42
CA GLU A 389 -0.18 -4.57 3.45
C GLU A 389 -0.12 -3.69 2.19
N ALA A 390 0.92 -2.88 2.07
CA ALA A 390 1.12 -1.95 0.95
C ALA A 390 2.17 -2.46 -0.05
N SER A 391 1.90 -2.28 -1.33
CA SER A 391 2.83 -2.60 -2.42
C SER A 391 2.70 -1.60 -3.57
N THR A 392 3.84 -1.16 -4.10
CA THR A 392 3.87 -0.21 -5.22
C THR A 392 4.82 -0.66 -6.33
N THR A 393 4.51 -0.29 -7.58
CA THR A 393 5.45 -0.41 -8.71
C THR A 393 6.34 0.81 -8.90
N ALA A 394 6.08 1.92 -8.19
CA ALA A 394 6.90 3.12 -8.23
C ALA A 394 8.31 2.88 -7.66
N THR A 395 9.21 3.82 -7.92
CA THR A 395 10.58 3.81 -7.38
C THR A 395 10.65 4.24 -5.92
N SER A 396 9.53 4.65 -5.34
CA SER A 396 9.44 5.19 -3.98
C SER A 396 8.19 4.64 -3.29
N GLY A 397 8.30 4.31 -2.01
CA GLY A 397 7.16 3.90 -1.18
C GLY A 397 6.42 5.09 -0.58
N ILE A 398 7.05 5.76 0.38
CA ILE A 398 6.49 6.92 1.09
C ILE A 398 7.50 8.06 1.09
N GLU A 399 7.03 9.27 0.81
CA GLU A 399 7.87 10.46 0.80
C GLU A 399 7.26 11.61 1.61
N THR A 400 8.13 12.37 2.26
CA THR A 400 7.84 13.75 2.72
C THR A 400 8.79 14.72 2.03
N ASN A 401 8.54 16.03 2.12
CA ASN A 401 9.45 17.04 1.56
C ASN A 401 10.14 17.88 2.66
N GLY A 402 11.36 18.34 2.37
CA GLY A 402 12.30 18.91 3.32
C GLY A 402 11.99 20.26 3.91
N ASN A 403 11.16 21.04 3.20
CA ASN A 403 10.74 22.35 3.69
C ASN A 403 9.60 22.24 4.69
N ASN A 404 8.93 21.09 4.80
CA ASN A 404 7.80 20.95 5.72
C ASN A 404 8.28 20.95 7.18
N THR A 405 7.45 21.49 8.06
CA THR A 405 7.72 21.58 9.50
C THR A 405 6.85 20.56 10.23
N ASN A 406 7.47 19.76 11.11
CA ASN A 406 6.74 18.96 12.09
C ASN A 406 5.73 17.95 11.47
N ASP A 407 6.06 17.38 10.30
CA ASP A 407 5.23 16.31 9.74
C ASP A 407 5.53 14.97 10.39
N THR A 408 4.53 14.12 10.50
CA THR A 408 4.63 12.80 11.09
C THR A 408 4.26 11.73 10.08
N VAL A 409 5.10 10.69 9.97
CA VAL A 409 4.79 9.46 9.24
C VAL A 409 4.85 8.29 10.22
N VAL A 410 3.81 7.47 10.23
CA VAL A 410 3.72 6.28 11.10
C VAL A 410 3.41 5.05 10.25
N LEU A 411 4.28 4.04 10.31
CA LEU A 411 3.95 2.67 9.92
C LEU A 411 3.81 1.85 11.20
N LYS A 412 2.64 1.25 11.36
CA LYS A 412 2.31 0.42 12.51
C LYS A 412 1.69 -0.90 12.06
N ASN A 413 2.17 -2.04 12.55
CA ASN A 413 1.67 -3.37 12.16
C ASN A 413 1.55 -3.56 10.63
N SER A 414 2.37 -2.86 9.85
CA SER A 414 2.16 -2.70 8.41
C SER A 414 3.34 -3.27 7.63
N THR A 415 3.10 -3.64 6.38
CA THR A 415 4.14 -4.05 5.43
C THR A 415 4.19 -3.07 4.26
N LEU A 416 5.36 -2.58 3.90
CA LEU A 416 5.60 -1.73 2.73
C LEU A 416 6.56 -2.43 1.76
N ASN A 417 6.08 -2.77 0.57
CA ASN A 417 6.86 -3.42 -0.47
C ASN A 417 7.14 -2.48 -1.65
N VAL A 418 8.42 -2.19 -1.89
CA VAL A 418 8.92 -1.31 -2.96
C VAL A 418 10.00 -2.03 -3.78
N PRO A 419 9.61 -2.99 -4.65
CA PRO A 419 10.55 -3.84 -5.38
C PRO A 419 11.42 -3.10 -6.41
N ASN A 420 11.08 -1.85 -6.76
CA ASN A 420 11.74 -1.10 -7.84
C ASN A 420 12.59 0.07 -7.36
N GLY A 421 12.65 0.34 -6.05
CA GLY A 421 13.43 1.45 -5.52
C GLY A 421 13.46 1.48 -3.99
N PHE A 422 13.15 2.62 -3.39
CA PHE A 422 13.41 2.87 -1.98
C PHE A 422 12.13 2.95 -1.11
N GLY A 423 12.24 2.55 0.16
CA GLY A 423 11.10 2.45 1.07
C GLY A 423 10.53 3.81 1.47
N ILE A 424 11.24 4.52 2.36
CA ILE A 424 10.78 5.81 2.91
C ILE A 424 11.87 6.87 2.82
N TYR A 425 11.55 8.02 2.24
CA TYR A 425 12.37 9.22 2.28
C TYR A 425 11.74 10.27 3.18
N PHE A 426 12.42 10.60 4.28
CA PHE A 426 11.92 11.50 5.32
C PHE A 426 12.86 12.68 5.58
N PRO A 427 12.73 13.76 4.80
CA PRO A 427 13.46 15.00 5.03
C PRO A 427 12.75 16.03 5.92
N SER A 428 11.59 15.71 6.52
CA SER A 428 10.82 16.66 7.35
C SER A 428 11.40 16.81 8.76
N SER A 429 11.20 17.96 9.41
CA SER A 429 11.67 18.20 10.79
C SER A 429 10.82 17.53 11.89
N GLY A 430 9.79 16.78 11.52
CA GLY A 430 8.90 16.10 12.47
C GLY A 430 9.38 14.70 12.81
N LYS A 431 8.48 13.70 12.78
CA LYS A 431 8.75 12.35 13.30
C LYS A 431 8.39 11.23 12.33
N LEU A 432 9.34 10.35 12.05
CA LEU A 432 9.10 9.05 11.43
C LEU A 432 9.05 7.95 12.49
N THR A 433 8.01 7.11 12.49
CA THR A 433 7.86 5.97 13.41
C THR A 433 7.61 4.68 12.64
N ILE A 434 8.46 3.67 12.88
CA ILE A 434 8.31 2.29 12.34
C ILE A 434 8.08 1.35 13.52
N ASP A 435 6.83 0.95 13.72
CA ASP A 435 6.37 0.17 14.87
C ASP A 435 5.81 -1.19 14.43
N ASN A 436 6.45 -2.28 14.86
CA ASN A 436 6.08 -3.65 14.49
C ASN A 436 5.78 -3.79 12.98
N SER A 437 6.59 -3.18 12.12
CA SER A 437 6.31 -3.04 10.69
C SER A 437 7.46 -3.52 9.82
N THR A 438 7.13 -4.03 8.63
CA THR A 438 8.11 -4.54 7.66
C THR A 438 8.25 -3.58 6.47
N ILE A 439 9.48 -3.27 6.08
CA ILE A 439 9.79 -2.51 4.86
C ILE A 439 10.73 -3.34 3.99
N ASN A 440 10.27 -3.68 2.79
CA ASN A 440 11.05 -4.39 1.78
C ASN A 440 11.32 -3.46 0.60
N ALA A 441 12.57 -3.02 0.45
CA ALA A 441 12.97 -2.12 -0.61
C ALA A 441 14.16 -2.67 -1.41
N LYS A 442 14.32 -2.16 -2.63
CA LYS A 442 15.45 -2.55 -3.50
C LYS A 442 16.69 -1.72 -3.21
N THR A 443 16.61 -0.41 -3.23
CA THR A 443 17.82 0.44 -3.30
C THR A 443 18.15 1.16 -2.00
N MET A 444 17.20 1.25 -1.06
CA MET A 444 17.37 1.82 0.29
C MET A 444 16.09 1.55 1.10
N GLY A 445 16.20 1.21 2.38
CA GLY A 445 15.06 0.95 3.27
C GLY A 445 14.39 2.25 3.73
N VAL A 446 15.01 2.93 4.70
CA VAL A 446 14.53 4.21 5.26
C VAL A 446 15.67 5.21 5.28
N GLN A 447 15.40 6.45 4.86
CA GLN A 447 16.30 7.58 4.98
C GLN A 447 15.68 8.72 5.78
N VAL A 448 16.42 9.19 6.78
CA VAL A 448 16.10 10.39 7.55
C VAL A 448 17.16 11.46 7.26
N CYS A 449 16.73 12.63 6.78
CA CYS A 449 17.61 13.79 6.54
C CYS A 449 17.34 14.95 7.51
N SER A 450 16.22 14.90 8.24
CA SER A 450 15.83 15.89 9.24
C SER A 450 14.85 15.26 10.24
N GLY A 451 14.67 15.90 11.38
CA GLY A 451 13.70 15.48 12.39
C GLY A 451 14.11 14.19 13.11
N SER A 452 13.11 13.50 13.63
CA SER A 452 13.26 12.32 14.48
C SER A 452 12.90 11.02 13.76
N LEU A 453 13.57 9.93 14.13
CA LEU A 453 13.27 8.55 13.72
C LEU A 453 13.12 7.66 14.96
N SER A 454 12.04 6.87 15.02
CA SER A 454 11.81 5.86 16.05
C SER A 454 11.55 4.52 15.38
N ILE A 455 12.39 3.53 15.67
CA ILE A 455 12.19 2.14 15.23
C ILE A 455 12.08 1.26 16.48
N ASN A 456 10.95 0.55 16.58
CA ASN A 456 10.61 -0.28 17.73
C ASN A 456 10.90 -1.77 17.46
N ALA A 457 10.99 -2.53 18.55
CA ALA A 457 11.05 -3.99 18.49
C ALA A 457 9.88 -4.58 17.68
N GLY A 458 10.19 -5.63 16.89
CA GLY A 458 9.24 -6.26 15.96
C GLY A 458 9.27 -5.69 14.53
N SER A 459 9.93 -4.55 14.31
CA SER A 459 10.10 -4.00 12.96
C SER A 459 11.18 -4.72 12.16
N ALA A 460 11.02 -4.79 10.84
CA ALA A 460 12.02 -5.34 9.93
C ALA A 460 12.24 -4.43 8.72
N ILE A 461 13.49 -4.15 8.33
CA ILE A 461 13.79 -3.31 7.16
C ILE A 461 14.87 -3.98 6.31
N THR A 462 14.56 -4.20 5.03
CA THR A 462 15.45 -4.86 4.08
C THR A 462 15.73 -3.95 2.89
N ALA A 463 17.01 -3.72 2.59
CA ALA A 463 17.50 -3.18 1.33
C ALA A 463 18.18 -4.31 0.52
N SER A 464 17.50 -4.78 -0.52
CA SER A 464 17.84 -6.04 -1.22
C SER A 464 18.77 -5.89 -2.43
N GLY A 465 19.04 -4.66 -2.86
CA GLY A 465 19.79 -4.30 -4.06
C GLY A 465 21.00 -3.42 -3.76
N ASP A 466 21.67 -3.01 -4.84
CA ASP A 466 22.85 -2.16 -4.77
C ASP A 466 22.48 -0.68 -4.69
N PRO A 467 23.37 0.18 -4.14
CA PRO A 467 23.21 1.63 -4.22
C PRO A 467 23.05 2.12 -5.66
N VAL A 468 22.34 3.24 -5.82
CA VAL A 468 22.20 3.95 -7.09
C VAL A 468 23.05 5.22 -7.04
N ALA A 469 23.86 5.44 -8.08
CA ALA A 469 24.69 6.64 -8.19
C ALA A 469 23.84 7.91 -8.09
N LYS A 470 24.14 8.76 -7.10
CA LYS A 470 23.44 10.04 -6.89
C LYS A 470 24.00 11.10 -7.83
N THR A 471 23.33 11.31 -8.96
CA THR A 471 23.76 12.28 -10.00
C THR A 471 23.17 13.68 -9.81
N GLU A 472 22.11 13.81 -9.01
CA GLU A 472 21.35 15.04 -8.76
C GLU A 472 21.56 15.55 -7.33
N GLY A 473 21.35 16.85 -7.13
CA GLY A 473 21.55 17.50 -5.82
C GLY A 473 20.34 17.42 -4.87
N ASP A 474 19.17 16.99 -5.35
CA ASP A 474 17.90 16.97 -4.61
C ASP A 474 17.30 15.55 -4.55
N GLY A 475 16.40 15.28 -3.59
CA GLY A 475 15.72 13.99 -3.39
C GLY A 475 16.55 12.95 -2.62
N ALA A 476 16.00 11.75 -2.46
CA ALA A 476 16.59 10.66 -1.68
C ALA A 476 17.97 10.22 -2.20
N ILE A 477 18.89 9.90 -1.29
CA ILE A 477 20.15 9.21 -1.62
C ILE A 477 19.92 7.71 -1.44
N GLN A 478 19.92 6.97 -2.55
CA GLN A 478 19.69 5.53 -2.56
C GLN A 478 21.02 4.78 -2.34
N ASP A 479 21.49 4.80 -1.10
CA ASP A 479 22.83 4.35 -0.69
C ASP A 479 22.96 2.84 -0.41
N GLY A 480 21.91 2.06 -0.67
CA GLY A 480 21.89 0.61 -0.43
C GLY A 480 21.63 0.25 1.03
N ALA A 481 21.47 1.22 1.94
CA ALA A 481 21.32 0.94 3.35
C ALA A 481 19.89 0.55 3.74
N ALA A 482 19.77 -0.30 4.77
CA ALA A 482 18.47 -0.52 5.40
C ALA A 482 18.03 0.73 6.17
N ILE A 483 18.96 1.37 6.89
CA ILE A 483 18.75 2.63 7.61
C ILE A 483 19.83 3.63 7.19
N SER A 484 19.43 4.73 6.57
CA SER A 484 20.28 5.82 6.12
C SER A 484 20.00 7.07 6.97
N ILE A 485 21.01 7.55 7.69
CA ILE A 485 20.93 8.73 8.56
C ILE A 485 21.85 9.80 7.96
N VAL A 486 21.25 10.83 7.39
CA VAL A 486 22.01 11.79 6.58
C VAL A 486 21.96 13.16 7.23
N ASN A 487 23.12 13.68 7.65
CA ASN A 487 23.23 15.09 7.94
C ASN A 487 23.30 15.84 6.59
N ARG A 488 22.24 16.56 6.23
CA ARG A 488 22.15 17.24 4.93
C ARG A 488 21.98 18.75 5.11
N PRO A 489 23.04 19.55 4.89
CA PRO A 489 22.94 21.00 4.92
C PRO A 489 21.83 21.51 3.99
N GLY A 490 21.03 22.46 4.50
CA GLY A 490 19.86 23.00 3.82
C GLY A 490 18.52 22.46 4.33
N TYR A 491 18.52 21.34 5.07
CA TYR A 491 17.35 20.87 5.81
C TYR A 491 17.39 21.38 7.27
N LYS A 492 16.30 21.15 8.02
CA LYS A 492 16.11 21.67 9.39
C LYS A 492 16.93 20.94 10.48
N GLY A 493 17.84 20.05 10.07
CA GLY A 493 18.71 19.28 10.97
C GLY A 493 18.03 18.02 11.52
N LEU A 494 18.85 17.09 11.98
CA LEU A 494 18.42 15.87 12.68
C LEU A 494 18.10 16.20 14.14
N ASP A 495 17.07 15.56 14.67
CA ASP A 495 16.72 15.55 16.09
C ASP A 495 17.00 14.14 16.63
N LYS A 496 16.06 13.50 17.35
CA LYS A 496 16.30 12.19 17.97
C LYS A 496 16.13 11.03 17.00
N VAL A 497 17.16 10.20 16.87
CA VAL A 497 17.07 8.88 16.22
C VAL A 497 17.19 7.79 17.28
N ALA A 498 16.18 6.93 17.38
CA ALA A 498 16.14 5.82 18.33
C ALA A 498 15.81 4.51 17.62
N ILE A 499 16.78 3.59 17.61
CA ILE A 499 16.63 2.22 17.15
C ILE A 499 16.65 1.34 18.39
N THR A 500 15.47 0.85 18.77
CA THR A 500 15.26 0.13 20.05
C THR A 500 15.09 -1.37 19.88
N GLY A 501 15.20 -1.88 18.65
CA GLY A 501 15.02 -3.28 18.30
C GLY A 501 14.59 -3.45 16.84
N GLY A 502 14.51 -4.70 16.38
CA GLY A 502 14.10 -5.06 15.02
C GLY A 502 15.14 -5.86 14.25
N THR A 503 14.85 -6.21 13.00
CA THR A 503 15.76 -6.95 12.11
C THR A 503 16.02 -6.16 10.84
N PHE A 504 17.30 -5.89 10.57
CA PHE A 504 17.73 -5.02 9.49
C PHE A 504 18.67 -5.79 8.57
N THR A 505 18.49 -5.65 7.25
CA THR A 505 19.29 -6.38 6.27
C THR A 505 19.66 -5.49 5.10
N ALA A 506 20.95 -5.41 4.79
CA ALA A 506 21.46 -4.81 3.56
C ALA A 506 22.19 -5.88 2.71
N LYS A 507 22.20 -5.69 1.39
CA LYS A 507 22.79 -6.66 0.46
C LYS A 507 24.33 -6.66 0.54
N GLY A 508 24.91 -7.83 0.78
CA GLY A 508 26.37 -8.03 0.70
C GLY A 508 27.11 -7.07 1.64
N ASP A 509 28.07 -6.34 1.09
CA ASP A 509 28.91 -5.40 1.85
C ASP A 509 28.26 -4.02 2.04
N ASN A 510 27.00 -3.83 1.62
CA ASN A 510 26.29 -2.58 1.85
C ASN A 510 26.09 -2.36 3.36
N ALA A 511 26.17 -1.09 3.76
CA ALA A 511 25.99 -0.73 5.15
C ALA A 511 24.53 -0.94 5.59
N VAL A 512 24.27 -1.73 6.62
CA VAL A 512 22.93 -1.90 7.18
C VAL A 512 22.44 -0.65 7.90
N ILE A 513 23.35 0.03 8.61
CA ILE A 513 23.20 1.41 9.06
C ILE A 513 24.30 2.24 8.39
N LYS A 514 23.90 3.30 7.69
CA LYS A 514 24.82 4.26 7.09
C LYS A 514 24.54 5.66 7.61
N ALA A 515 25.54 6.28 8.25
CA ALA A 515 25.49 7.65 8.74
C ALA A 515 26.61 8.48 8.11
N TYR A 516 26.24 9.61 7.50
CA TYR A 516 27.19 10.47 6.80
C TYR A 516 26.65 11.89 6.60
N THR A 517 27.54 12.83 6.31
CA THR A 517 27.17 14.19 5.89
C THR A 517 27.12 14.23 4.36
N TRP A 518 26.05 14.78 3.78
CA TRP A 518 25.89 14.89 2.32
C TRP A 518 25.97 16.34 1.84
N ASN A 519 26.94 16.65 0.99
CA ASN A 519 26.99 17.94 0.33
C ASN A 519 26.21 17.90 -0.99
N SER A 520 25.00 18.48 -0.97
CA SER A 520 24.12 18.53 -2.16
C SER A 520 24.73 19.26 -3.37
N SER A 521 25.69 20.16 -3.16
CA SER A 521 26.33 20.93 -4.24
C SER A 521 27.46 20.16 -4.92
N THR A 522 28.32 19.49 -4.15
CA THR A 522 29.45 18.71 -4.70
C THR A 522 29.06 17.26 -5.00
N LYS A 523 27.95 16.78 -4.43
CA LYS A 523 27.44 15.40 -4.53
C LYS A 523 28.41 14.40 -3.92
N GLU A 524 28.99 14.80 -2.78
CA GLU A 524 30.00 14.03 -2.07
C GLU A 524 29.52 13.73 -0.64
N GLU A 525 29.92 12.57 -0.16
CA GLU A 525 29.76 12.11 1.22
C GLU A 525 31.00 12.53 2.01
N SER A 526 30.80 12.94 3.27
CA SER A 526 31.87 13.09 4.25
C SER A 526 31.46 12.48 5.58
N ASP A 527 32.41 12.38 6.50
CA ASP A 527 32.18 11.80 7.82
C ASP A 527 31.01 12.46 8.55
N PHE A 528 30.31 11.65 9.34
CA PHE A 528 29.15 12.09 10.10
C PHE A 528 29.59 12.88 11.34
N ASP A 529 29.35 14.19 11.34
CA ASP A 529 29.64 15.08 12.47
C ASP A 529 28.37 15.34 13.30
N GLY A 530 27.93 14.33 14.06
CA GLY A 530 26.70 14.36 14.88
C GLY A 530 26.96 14.24 16.37
N ALA A 531 27.76 15.16 16.93
CA ALA A 531 28.32 15.10 18.28
C ALA A 531 27.32 15.17 19.48
N ASP A 532 26.01 15.34 19.24
CA ASP A 532 25.03 15.66 20.28
C ASP A 532 24.36 14.46 20.97
N ASN A 533 24.83 13.22 20.80
CA ASN A 533 24.23 12.00 21.39
C ASN A 533 22.75 11.75 21.02
N ALA A 534 22.23 12.40 19.97
CA ALA A 534 20.82 12.32 19.58
C ALA A 534 20.46 11.00 18.88
N ILE A 535 21.46 10.22 18.46
CA ILE A 535 21.29 8.92 17.82
C ILE A 535 21.60 7.82 18.84
N THR A 536 20.65 6.91 19.00
CA THR A 536 20.74 5.78 19.93
C THR A 536 20.40 4.48 19.23
N VAL A 537 21.29 3.51 19.33
CA VAL A 537 21.08 2.12 18.88
C VAL A 537 21.20 1.23 20.09
N SER A 538 20.06 0.81 20.65
CA SER A 538 20.02 0.09 21.93
C SER A 538 19.75 -1.39 21.80
N ASP A 539 19.18 -1.85 20.70
CA ASP A 539 18.94 -3.27 20.40
C ASP A 539 18.63 -3.46 18.91
N GLY A 540 18.60 -4.71 18.46
CA GLY A 540 18.24 -5.13 17.10
C GLY A 540 19.18 -6.18 16.53
N GLU A 541 18.85 -6.70 15.36
CA GLU A 541 19.69 -7.61 14.58
C GLU A 541 20.06 -6.95 13.25
N PHE A 542 21.35 -6.75 13.02
CA PHE A 542 21.91 -5.94 11.95
C PHE A 542 22.74 -6.82 11.02
N ASN A 543 22.21 -7.12 9.84
CA ASN A 543 22.82 -7.99 8.84
C ASN A 543 23.33 -7.15 7.65
N GLY A 544 24.63 -6.90 7.62
CA GLY A 544 25.33 -6.06 6.64
C GLY A 544 26.49 -5.32 7.29
N SER A 545 27.23 -4.54 6.51
CA SER A 545 28.35 -3.72 7.02
C SER A 545 27.85 -2.57 7.88
N LEU A 546 28.74 -1.93 8.64
CA LEU A 546 28.44 -0.74 9.44
C LEU A 546 29.18 0.48 8.91
N ASN A 547 28.47 1.60 8.79
CA ASN A 547 29.07 2.92 8.65
C ASN A 547 28.37 3.86 9.63
N LEU A 548 28.89 3.90 10.85
CA LEU A 548 28.28 4.58 11.98
C LEU A 548 28.86 5.98 12.23
N GLY A 549 29.99 6.34 11.61
CA GLY A 549 30.73 7.56 11.98
C GLY A 549 30.99 7.59 13.48
N ASN A 550 30.56 8.66 14.17
CA ASN A 550 30.71 8.77 15.62
C ASN A 550 29.50 8.24 16.42
N ILE A 551 28.56 7.53 15.79
CA ILE A 551 27.42 6.94 16.48
C ILE A 551 27.90 5.80 17.37
N GLU A 552 27.48 5.84 18.63
CA GLU A 552 27.75 4.78 19.59
C GLU A 552 26.53 3.87 19.78
N VAL A 553 26.77 2.59 20.01
CA VAL A 553 25.78 1.53 20.22
C VAL A 553 25.82 1.01 21.66
N SER A 554 24.67 0.62 22.21
CA SER A 554 24.57 0.09 23.57
C SER A 554 23.98 -1.32 23.65
N GLY A 555 23.59 -1.92 22.52
CA GLY A 555 23.04 -3.28 22.47
C GLY A 555 22.73 -3.73 21.04
N GLY A 556 22.37 -5.00 20.88
CA GLY A 556 22.01 -5.62 19.60
C GLY A 556 23.01 -6.66 19.10
N LYS A 557 22.70 -7.27 17.96
CA LYS A 557 23.49 -8.32 17.28
C LYS A 557 23.88 -7.86 15.88
N TYR A 558 25.14 -8.06 15.50
CA TYR A 558 25.74 -7.49 14.30
C TYR A 558 26.54 -8.55 13.55
N THR A 559 26.44 -8.57 12.23
CA THR A 559 27.33 -9.37 11.38
C THR A 559 28.68 -8.71 11.16
N ASP A 560 28.77 -7.40 11.34
CA ASP A 560 30.01 -6.64 11.14
C ASP A 560 30.77 -6.44 12.47
N LYS A 561 32.07 -6.76 12.43
CA LYS A 561 33.01 -6.64 13.54
C LYS A 561 33.31 -5.20 13.93
N GLU A 562 33.10 -4.25 13.01
CA GLU A 562 33.37 -2.83 13.25
C GLU A 562 32.53 -2.28 14.42
N VAL A 563 31.43 -2.95 14.81
CA VAL A 563 30.63 -2.58 15.98
C VAL A 563 31.46 -2.44 17.27
N ALA A 564 32.54 -3.22 17.41
CA ALA A 564 33.42 -3.14 18.57
C ALA A 564 34.05 -1.75 18.76
N LYS A 565 34.23 -0.97 17.68
CA LYS A 565 34.80 0.38 17.74
C LYS A 565 33.77 1.47 18.08
N HIS A 566 32.49 1.11 18.13
CA HIS A 566 31.37 2.04 18.29
C HIS A 566 30.61 1.81 19.60
N LEU A 567 31.23 1.24 20.64
CA LEU A 567 30.54 0.94 21.89
C LEU A 567 30.38 2.18 22.76
N LYS A 568 29.14 2.54 23.10
CA LYS A 568 28.83 3.57 24.10
C LYS A 568 29.20 3.13 25.51
N SER A 569 28.88 1.86 25.77
CA SER A 569 29.03 1.16 27.04
C SER A 569 28.89 -0.33 26.79
N GLY A 570 29.48 -1.15 27.66
CA GLY A 570 29.44 -2.60 27.51
C GLY A 570 30.55 -3.13 26.61
N PHE A 571 30.38 -4.35 26.13
CA PHE A 571 31.39 -5.12 25.44
C PHE A 571 30.80 -5.86 24.24
N ALA A 572 31.62 -6.02 23.19
CA ALA A 572 31.27 -6.85 22.04
C ALA A 572 31.69 -8.30 22.30
N VAL A 573 30.77 -9.24 22.10
CA VAL A 573 31.00 -10.69 22.23
C VAL A 573 30.70 -11.35 20.90
N LEU A 574 31.70 -12.02 20.30
CA LEU A 574 31.50 -12.82 19.10
C LEU A 574 31.02 -14.23 19.49
N PHE A 575 29.83 -14.59 19.02
CA PHE A 575 29.24 -15.90 19.20
C PHE A 575 29.66 -16.86 18.08
N SER A 576 29.48 -18.17 18.33
CA SER A 576 29.78 -19.24 17.37
C SER A 576 28.95 -19.16 16.07
N ASP A 577 27.86 -18.40 16.05
CA ASP A 577 27.07 -18.13 14.85
C ASP A 577 27.70 -17.04 13.94
N GLY A 578 28.85 -16.49 14.35
CA GLY A 578 29.59 -15.46 13.62
C GLY A 578 29.05 -14.05 13.83
N LYS A 579 28.13 -13.83 14.78
CA LYS A 579 27.59 -12.50 15.09
C LYS A 579 28.19 -11.92 16.37
N TYR A 580 28.44 -10.62 16.34
CA TYR A 580 28.84 -9.82 17.49
C TYR A 580 27.59 -9.36 18.24
N ALA A 581 27.43 -9.69 19.52
CA ALA A 581 26.43 -9.05 20.37
C ALA A 581 27.08 -7.99 21.24
N VAL A 582 26.39 -6.86 21.41
CA VAL A 582 26.76 -5.82 22.38
C VAL A 582 25.98 -6.07 23.66
N THR A 583 26.69 -6.32 24.75
CA THR A 583 26.11 -6.69 26.05
C THR A 583 26.92 -6.12 27.22
N ASP A 584 26.43 -6.27 28.44
CA ASP A 584 27.18 -5.86 29.65
C ASP A 584 28.37 -6.79 29.95
N GLU A 585 29.25 -6.35 30.84
CA GLU A 585 30.50 -7.07 31.16
C GLU A 585 30.26 -8.47 31.75
N GLU A 586 29.24 -8.59 32.60
CA GLU A 586 28.95 -9.81 33.33
C GLU A 586 28.47 -10.88 32.36
N THR A 587 27.52 -10.53 31.50
CA THR A 587 27.00 -11.39 30.43
C THR A 587 28.09 -11.73 29.43
N ALA A 588 28.92 -10.74 29.04
CA ALA A 588 30.00 -10.96 28.10
C ALA A 588 31.03 -11.99 28.59
N LYS A 589 31.40 -11.94 29.87
CA LYS A 589 32.38 -12.86 30.47
C LYS A 589 31.80 -14.23 30.78
N ASP A 590 30.50 -14.35 30.98
CA ASP A 590 29.89 -15.65 31.30
C ASP A 590 29.92 -16.60 30.09
N ASP A 591 29.74 -16.10 28.88
CA ASP A 591 29.82 -16.93 27.67
C ASP A 591 31.24 -17.05 27.08
N ALA A 592 32.14 -16.13 27.43
CA ALA A 592 33.46 -16.05 26.80
C ALA A 592 34.52 -16.99 27.39
N ALA A 593 35.30 -17.61 26.51
CA ALA A 593 36.51 -18.34 26.85
C ALA A 593 37.79 -17.54 26.54
N TYR A 594 37.70 -16.52 25.69
CA TYR A 594 38.82 -15.68 25.28
C TYR A 594 38.42 -14.19 25.21
N SER A 595 39.41 -13.31 25.26
CA SER A 595 39.25 -11.88 24.95
C SER A 595 40.43 -11.34 24.15
N VAL A 596 40.20 -10.31 23.35
CA VAL A 596 41.24 -9.52 22.67
C VAL A 596 41.06 -8.07 23.07
N THR A 597 42.14 -7.41 23.51
CA THR A 597 42.14 -5.97 23.81
C THR A 597 42.82 -5.22 22.68
N ASN A 598 42.08 -4.35 22.01
CA ASN A 598 42.57 -3.50 20.92
C ASN A 598 43.50 -2.41 21.45
N ALA A 599 44.27 -1.78 20.55
CA ALA A 599 45.22 -0.72 20.90
C ALA A 599 44.54 0.53 21.52
N ASP A 600 43.26 0.75 21.22
CA ASP A 600 42.44 1.82 21.79
C ASP A 600 41.86 1.48 23.18
N GLY A 601 42.10 0.27 23.69
CA GLY A 601 41.61 -0.21 24.98
C GLY A 601 40.29 -0.98 24.93
N THR A 602 39.64 -1.05 23.76
CA THR A 602 38.40 -1.82 23.56
C THR A 602 38.65 -3.31 23.77
N VAL A 603 37.76 -4.00 24.50
CA VAL A 603 37.85 -5.45 24.73
C VAL A 603 36.73 -6.16 23.96
N VAL A 604 37.11 -7.14 23.13
CA VAL A 604 36.19 -8.05 22.44
C VAL A 604 36.32 -9.45 23.04
N TYR A 605 35.19 -10.08 23.33
CA TYR A 605 35.13 -11.43 23.91
C TYR A 605 34.74 -12.47 22.86
N PHE A 606 35.20 -13.71 23.05
CA PHE A 606 34.99 -14.81 22.11
C PHE A 606 34.65 -16.10 22.84
N THR A 607 33.75 -16.89 22.26
CA THR A 607 33.38 -18.22 22.78
C THR A 607 34.39 -19.31 22.41
N ASP A 608 35.21 -19.10 21.37
CA ASP A 608 36.14 -20.10 20.85
C ASP A 608 37.51 -19.50 20.44
N ALA A 609 38.53 -20.36 20.44
CA ALA A 609 39.92 -19.96 20.19
C ALA A 609 40.13 -19.48 18.74
N GLN A 610 39.46 -20.09 17.78
CA GLN A 610 39.68 -19.82 16.36
C GLN A 610 39.24 -18.40 16.02
N SER A 611 38.05 -18.01 16.49
CA SER A 611 37.49 -16.68 16.33
C SER A 611 38.37 -15.61 16.98
N ALA A 612 38.85 -15.88 18.20
CA ALA A 612 39.77 -14.99 18.90
C ALA A 612 41.11 -14.81 18.15
N ASN A 613 41.67 -15.91 17.66
CA ASN A 613 42.93 -15.91 16.90
C ASN A 613 42.79 -15.17 15.55
N ASN A 614 41.70 -15.41 14.82
CA ASN A 614 41.43 -14.73 13.56
C ASN A 614 41.32 -13.21 13.78
N TYR A 615 40.54 -12.79 14.78
CA TYR A 615 40.40 -11.38 15.12
C TYR A 615 41.73 -10.76 15.57
N ALA A 616 42.51 -11.46 16.41
CA ALA A 616 43.81 -11.03 16.88
C ALA A 616 44.83 -10.80 15.74
N GLN A 617 44.82 -11.68 14.73
CA GLN A 617 45.67 -11.51 13.54
C GLN A 617 45.33 -10.24 12.77
N GLU A 618 44.05 -9.88 12.68
CA GLU A 618 43.59 -8.68 11.98
C GLU A 618 43.82 -7.40 12.80
N SER A 619 43.61 -7.44 14.12
CA SER A 619 43.76 -6.28 15.01
C SER A 619 45.20 -6.01 15.43
N GLY A 620 46.11 -6.99 15.27
CA GLY A 620 47.50 -6.90 15.72
C GLY A 620 47.68 -7.04 17.23
N ALA A 621 46.63 -7.43 17.96
CA ALA A 621 46.65 -7.72 19.39
C ALA A 621 46.84 -9.21 19.67
N ALA A 622 47.08 -9.60 20.93
CA ALA A 622 47.18 -11.00 21.34
C ALA A 622 45.89 -11.44 22.06
N PRO A 623 45.40 -12.66 21.82
CA PRO A 623 44.26 -13.20 22.55
C PRO A 623 44.68 -13.59 23.97
N LYS A 624 43.78 -13.35 24.92
CA LYS A 624 43.91 -13.72 26.33
C LYS A 624 42.90 -14.80 26.67
N VAL A 625 43.35 -15.90 27.28
CA VAL A 625 42.49 -16.98 27.78
C VAL A 625 41.78 -16.52 29.05
N LEU A 626 40.45 -16.71 29.10
CA LEU A 626 39.59 -16.40 30.25
C LEU A 626 39.06 -17.67 30.93
N LYS A 627 38.85 -18.73 30.15
CA LYS A 627 38.42 -20.05 30.65
C LYS A 627 39.21 -21.15 29.98
N VAL A 628 39.58 -22.16 30.75
CA VAL A 628 40.32 -23.34 30.30
C VAL A 628 39.37 -24.53 30.21
N THR A 629 39.43 -25.25 29.09
CA THR A 629 38.70 -26.51 28.94
C THR A 629 39.52 -27.64 29.57
N VAL A 630 39.00 -28.23 30.64
CA VAL A 630 39.62 -29.35 31.35
C VAL A 630 38.99 -30.65 30.87
N THR A 631 39.77 -31.43 30.13
CA THR A 631 39.37 -32.73 29.59
C THR A 631 39.89 -33.85 30.49
N PHE A 632 39.03 -34.80 30.80
CA PHE A 632 39.36 -35.95 31.63
C PHE A 632 39.53 -37.20 30.75
N ASP A 633 40.77 -37.57 30.45
CA ASP A 633 41.08 -38.84 29.81
C ASP A 633 41.13 -39.94 30.87
N SER A 634 40.06 -40.75 30.91
CA SER A 634 39.95 -41.86 31.83
C SER A 634 40.93 -43.01 31.54
N ASN A 635 41.78 -42.91 30.51
CA ASN A 635 42.74 -43.94 30.11
C ASN A 635 42.05 -45.31 29.96
N GLN A 636 40.97 -45.33 29.18
CA GLN A 636 40.08 -46.49 28.94
C GLN A 636 39.16 -46.88 30.12
N GLY A 637 39.04 -46.05 31.15
CA GLY A 637 38.00 -46.20 32.18
C GLY A 637 36.65 -45.61 31.74
N THR A 638 35.67 -45.56 32.66
CA THR A 638 34.39 -44.89 32.42
C THR A 638 34.58 -43.42 32.04
N ALA A 639 33.81 -42.94 31.06
CA ALA A 639 33.90 -41.57 30.57
C ALA A 639 33.59 -40.54 31.67
N VAL A 640 34.33 -39.43 31.64
CA VAL A 640 34.17 -38.29 32.55
C VAL A 640 33.94 -37.05 31.71
N VAL A 641 32.93 -36.26 32.08
CA VAL A 641 32.55 -35.04 31.34
C VAL A 641 33.61 -33.95 31.57
N SER A 642 33.96 -33.23 30.51
CA SER A 642 34.87 -32.09 30.60
C SER A 642 34.28 -30.93 31.40
N GLN A 643 35.15 -30.06 31.89
CA GLN A 643 34.76 -28.86 32.65
C GLN A 643 35.34 -27.61 32.00
N LEU A 644 34.56 -26.52 31.98
CA LEU A 644 35.05 -25.21 31.58
C LEU A 644 35.31 -24.40 32.85
N VAL A 645 36.57 -24.06 33.12
CA VAL A 645 36.99 -23.45 34.40
C VAL A 645 37.58 -22.08 34.13
N ALA A 646 37.07 -21.05 34.82
CA ALA A 646 37.64 -19.70 34.72
C ALA A 646 39.09 -19.68 35.20
N VAL A 647 39.94 -18.90 34.52
CA VAL A 647 41.34 -18.68 34.95
C VAL A 647 41.36 -18.11 36.36
N GLY A 648 42.18 -18.68 37.24
CA GLY A 648 42.20 -18.41 38.68
C GLY A 648 41.21 -19.25 39.50
N GLY A 649 40.28 -19.97 38.85
CA GLY A 649 39.37 -20.92 39.48
C GLY A 649 39.99 -22.29 39.70
N LYS A 650 39.26 -23.18 40.39
CA LYS A 650 39.66 -24.56 40.66
C LYS A 650 38.84 -25.55 39.85
N VAL A 651 39.46 -26.64 39.42
CA VAL A 651 38.77 -27.76 38.78
C VAL A 651 37.95 -28.50 39.83
N ALA A 652 36.68 -28.80 39.55
CA ALA A 652 35.90 -29.64 40.43
C ALA A 652 36.34 -31.10 40.26
N LYS A 653 36.75 -31.76 41.34
CA LYS A 653 37.15 -33.18 41.25
C LYS A 653 35.94 -34.02 40.79
N PRO A 654 36.01 -34.75 39.66
CA PRO A 654 34.91 -35.62 39.23
C PRO A 654 34.82 -36.86 40.12
N ALA A 655 33.71 -37.60 40.00
CA ALA A 655 33.64 -38.94 40.57
C ALA A 655 34.76 -39.82 39.98
N ASP A 656 35.39 -40.63 40.83
CA ASP A 656 36.50 -41.48 40.40
C ASP A 656 36.01 -42.45 39.30
N PRO A 657 36.66 -42.50 38.13
CA PRO A 657 36.25 -43.41 37.06
C PRO A 657 36.50 -44.86 37.45
N THR A 658 35.89 -45.81 36.74
CA THR A 658 36.11 -47.25 36.93
C THR A 658 36.73 -47.89 35.68
N LYS A 659 37.64 -48.85 35.89
CA LYS A 659 38.28 -49.64 34.83
C LYS A 659 38.45 -51.07 35.33
N GLU A 660 37.88 -52.03 34.62
CA GLU A 660 37.85 -53.44 35.04
C GLU A 660 39.26 -54.00 35.26
N GLY A 661 39.50 -54.61 36.43
CA GLY A 661 40.80 -55.17 36.79
C GLY A 661 41.84 -54.16 37.30
N TYR A 662 41.47 -52.88 37.48
CA TYR A 662 42.35 -51.82 37.96
C TYR A 662 41.70 -51.00 39.09
N THR A 663 42.52 -50.44 39.98
CA THR A 663 42.14 -49.45 40.99
C THR A 663 42.59 -48.06 40.53
N PHE A 664 41.70 -47.08 40.57
CA PHE A 664 42.01 -45.69 40.25
C PHE A 664 42.98 -45.10 41.29
N THR A 665 44.07 -44.46 40.84
CA THR A 665 45.11 -43.92 41.74
C THR A 665 45.16 -42.40 41.77
N GLY A 666 44.42 -41.70 40.92
CA GLY A 666 44.38 -40.24 40.87
C GLY A 666 44.35 -39.70 39.44
N TRP A 667 44.23 -38.38 39.32
CA TRP A 667 44.35 -37.64 38.07
C TRP A 667 45.75 -37.03 37.96
N PHE A 668 46.33 -37.05 36.78
CA PHE A 668 47.71 -36.62 36.51
C PHE A 668 47.75 -35.66 35.33
N THR A 669 48.72 -34.73 35.32
CA THR A 669 48.87 -33.75 34.22
C THR A 669 49.62 -34.29 33.00
N ASP A 670 50.22 -35.47 33.14
CA ASP A 670 50.96 -36.16 32.09
C ASP A 670 50.45 -37.58 31.88
N GLN A 671 50.61 -38.08 30.66
CA GLN A 671 50.09 -39.39 30.25
C GLN A 671 50.79 -40.56 30.96
N ASP A 672 52.05 -40.38 31.38
CA ASP A 672 52.83 -41.37 32.14
C ASP A 672 52.39 -41.44 33.62
N CYS A 673 51.46 -40.57 34.03
CA CYS A 673 50.96 -40.46 35.40
C CYS A 673 52.07 -40.22 36.43
N ALA A 674 53.07 -39.42 36.08
CA ALA A 674 54.19 -39.07 36.96
C ALA A 674 53.87 -37.91 37.92
N THR A 675 53.06 -36.96 37.46
CA THR A 675 52.75 -35.71 38.18
C THR A 675 51.27 -35.65 38.53
N ALA A 676 50.94 -35.86 39.80
CA ALA A 676 49.56 -35.81 40.28
C ALA A 676 49.02 -34.38 40.18
N TYR A 677 47.77 -34.24 39.71
CA TYR A 677 47.08 -32.96 39.65
C TYR A 677 46.53 -32.58 41.03
N ASP A 678 46.82 -31.35 41.46
CA ASP A 678 46.29 -30.77 42.69
C ASP A 678 44.99 -30.00 42.38
N PHE A 679 43.84 -30.55 42.80
CA PHE A 679 42.54 -29.91 42.62
C PHE A 679 42.35 -28.67 43.50
N ASP A 680 43.25 -28.40 44.45
CA ASP A 680 43.29 -27.16 45.21
C ASP A 680 44.10 -26.06 44.55
N ALA A 681 44.86 -26.37 43.48
CA ALA A 681 45.57 -25.39 42.68
C ALA A 681 44.61 -24.63 41.75
N ALA A 682 44.87 -23.34 41.57
CA ALA A 682 44.16 -22.53 40.58
C ALA A 682 44.67 -22.84 39.16
N VAL A 683 43.78 -22.82 38.19
CA VAL A 683 44.16 -22.92 36.77
C VAL A 683 44.77 -21.59 36.32
N ASP A 684 45.99 -21.61 35.79
CA ASP A 684 46.77 -20.41 35.47
C ASP A 684 46.44 -19.78 34.09
N GLY A 685 45.79 -20.55 33.20
CA GLY A 685 45.42 -20.10 31.86
C GLY A 685 46.61 -19.98 30.91
N ALA A 686 47.75 -20.64 31.19
CA ALA A 686 48.90 -20.66 30.30
C ALA A 686 48.56 -21.31 28.94
N GLU A 687 47.72 -22.35 28.97
CA GLU A 687 47.18 -23.04 27.81
C GLU A 687 45.64 -23.04 27.87
N PRO A 688 44.95 -22.99 26.72
CA PRO A 688 43.49 -23.00 26.66
C PRO A 688 42.84 -24.35 27.01
N GLU A 689 43.63 -25.42 26.96
CA GLU A 689 43.19 -26.79 27.20
C GLU A 689 44.12 -27.47 28.21
N LEU A 690 43.52 -28.15 29.19
CA LEU A 690 44.23 -28.96 30.18
C LEU A 690 43.67 -30.37 30.12
N THR A 691 44.49 -31.37 29.82
CA THR A 691 44.08 -32.78 29.88
C THR A 691 44.59 -33.42 31.16
N LEU A 692 43.67 -34.00 31.94
CA LEU A 692 43.98 -34.79 33.12
C LEU A 692 43.81 -36.27 32.81
N TYR A 693 44.84 -37.06 33.07
CA TYR A 693 44.92 -38.49 32.77
C TYR A 693 44.66 -39.33 34.02
N ALA A 694 43.78 -40.31 33.92
CA ALA A 694 43.51 -41.23 35.02
C ALA A 694 44.67 -42.22 35.21
N GLY A 695 45.24 -42.25 36.41
CA GLY A 695 46.22 -43.25 36.82
C GLY A 695 45.54 -44.53 37.31
N TRP A 696 46.13 -45.68 36.97
CA TRP A 696 45.58 -46.99 37.26
C TRP A 696 46.65 -47.92 37.83
N LYS A 697 46.30 -48.66 38.89
CA LYS A 697 47.10 -49.78 39.40
C LYS A 697 46.33 -51.07 39.20
N ALA A 698 46.95 -52.08 38.59
CA ALA A 698 46.31 -53.39 38.41
C ALA A 698 45.86 -53.93 39.77
N ALA A 699 44.58 -54.30 39.88
CA ALA A 699 44.06 -54.93 41.08
C ALA A 699 44.75 -56.29 41.23
N THR A 700 45.49 -56.48 42.33
CA THR A 700 46.05 -57.78 42.67
C THR A 700 44.89 -58.72 42.95
N GLN A 701 44.71 -59.74 42.10
CA GLN A 701 43.71 -60.78 42.29
C GLN A 701 43.88 -61.40 43.69
N PRO A 702 42.85 -61.39 44.55
CA PRO A 702 42.85 -62.28 45.71
C PRO A 702 42.79 -63.72 45.18
N GLY A 703 43.75 -64.53 45.62
CA GLY A 703 43.77 -65.96 45.33
C GLY A 703 42.43 -66.62 45.67
N THR A 704 42.07 -67.56 44.81
CA THR A 704 40.97 -68.51 44.99
C THR A 704 41.03 -69.18 46.36
N GLY A 705 39.87 -69.31 46.98
CA GLY A 705 39.72 -69.58 48.42
C GLY A 705 39.87 -71.03 48.87
N GLU A 706 39.51 -71.24 50.13
CA GLU A 706 38.79 -72.42 50.60
C GLU A 706 38.05 -72.15 51.93
N ASN A 707 36.73 -72.37 51.87
CA ASN A 707 35.78 -72.86 52.89
C ASN A 707 35.72 -72.33 54.34
N GLY A 708 34.49 -71.91 54.71
CA GLY A 708 33.81 -72.51 55.85
C GLY A 708 32.91 -71.59 56.69
N GLY A 709 31.58 -71.78 56.61
CA GLY A 709 30.75 -71.89 57.82
C GLY A 709 29.94 -70.69 58.32
N ASN A 710 28.72 -70.59 57.77
CA ASN A 710 27.42 -70.43 58.44
C ASN A 710 27.07 -69.25 59.40
N ASP A 711 25.89 -68.69 59.06
CA ASP A 711 24.78 -68.20 59.87
C ASP A 711 24.64 -66.72 60.29
N GLY A 712 23.43 -66.19 60.00
CA GLY A 712 22.74 -65.23 60.87
C GLY A 712 22.58 -63.77 60.43
N GLY A 713 21.51 -63.47 59.69
CA GLY A 713 20.55 -62.41 60.10
C GLY A 713 20.70 -60.95 59.61
N SER A 714 19.74 -60.56 58.74
CA SER A 714 18.95 -59.32 58.77
C SER A 714 19.59 -57.94 58.45
N SER A 715 19.16 -57.35 57.31
CA SER A 715 18.29 -56.16 57.24
C SER A 715 18.63 -55.15 56.14
N ALA A 716 17.56 -54.64 55.50
CA ALA A 716 17.39 -53.37 54.77
C ALA A 716 18.34 -53.06 53.60
N ASN A 717 17.92 -53.21 52.34
CA ASN A 717 17.08 -52.29 51.56
C ASN A 717 17.75 -50.94 51.24
N ALA A 718 18.21 -50.75 49.99
CA ALA A 718 17.65 -49.75 49.05
C ALA A 718 18.59 -49.54 47.85
N ASN A 719 18.18 -50.13 46.73
CA ASN A 719 18.20 -49.61 45.36
C ASN A 719 18.95 -48.29 45.06
N ALA A 720 19.94 -48.35 44.15
CA ALA A 720 20.07 -47.40 43.04
C ALA A 720 21.06 -47.92 41.97
N ASN A 721 20.48 -48.50 40.92
CA ASN A 721 20.74 -48.25 39.50
C ASN A 721 22.09 -47.61 39.08
N ALA A 722 22.89 -48.34 38.31
CA ALA A 722 23.73 -47.79 37.23
C ALA A 722 24.07 -48.88 36.20
N ASN A 723 23.15 -49.03 35.25
CA ASN A 723 23.39 -49.05 33.80
C ASN A 723 24.80 -49.46 33.31
N THR A 724 24.90 -50.55 32.55
CA THR A 724 25.99 -50.73 31.58
C THR A 724 25.49 -51.31 30.27
N VAL A 725 25.71 -50.50 29.24
CA VAL A 725 25.70 -50.81 27.82
C VAL A 725 26.83 -51.81 27.54
N ASN A 726 26.60 -52.86 26.75
CA ASN A 726 27.48 -53.07 25.60
C ASN A 726 26.99 -54.06 24.51
N ASN A 727 27.10 -53.54 23.29
CA ASN A 727 27.69 -54.16 22.10
C ASN A 727 27.09 -55.41 21.43
N ASN A 728 26.37 -55.08 20.36
CA ASN A 728 26.78 -55.24 18.96
C ASN A 728 26.21 -56.40 18.14
N SER A 729 25.80 -56.03 16.93
CA SER A 729 25.70 -56.81 15.68
C SER A 729 24.63 -57.91 15.57
N HIS A 730 23.55 -57.66 14.81
CA HIS A 730 23.40 -58.12 13.40
C HIS A 730 21.95 -58.01 12.87
N ASN A 731 21.89 -57.62 11.59
CA ASN A 731 20.89 -57.97 10.56
C ASN A 731 19.51 -57.28 10.47
N LYS A 732 19.36 -56.63 9.29
CA LYS A 732 18.20 -56.61 8.38
C LYS A 732 16.82 -56.15 8.90
N GLY A 733 16.39 -55.03 8.33
CA GLY A 733 15.09 -54.99 7.65
C GLY A 733 14.17 -53.80 7.97
N LYS A 734 13.76 -53.12 6.89
CA LYS A 734 12.53 -52.32 6.68
C LYS A 734 12.41 -50.91 7.29
N LYS A 735 12.47 -49.94 6.36
CA LYS A 735 11.69 -48.68 6.26
C LYS A 735 10.35 -48.72 7.04
N PRO A 736 9.88 -47.59 7.64
CA PRO A 736 9.21 -46.57 6.83
C PRO A 736 9.33 -45.08 7.30
N ALA A 737 8.81 -44.22 6.40
CA ALA A 737 8.24 -42.87 6.58
C ALA A 737 9.13 -41.69 7.04
N LYS A 738 9.55 -40.89 6.04
CA LYS A 738 9.95 -39.48 6.19
C LYS A 738 8.73 -38.64 6.58
N GLY A 739 8.79 -37.93 7.71
CA GLY A 739 8.05 -36.70 7.97
C GLY A 739 9.03 -35.54 7.94
N GLY A 740 9.01 -34.75 6.85
CA GLY A 740 9.81 -33.53 6.74
C GLY A 740 9.14 -32.38 7.47
N LEU A 741 9.90 -31.64 8.29
CA LEU A 741 9.54 -30.31 8.76
C LEU A 741 9.72 -29.29 7.61
N PRO A 742 8.93 -28.20 7.57
CA PRO A 742 8.88 -27.30 6.42
C PRO A 742 10.18 -26.49 6.27
N LYS A 743 10.66 -26.34 5.04
CA LYS A 743 11.69 -25.35 4.70
C LYS A 743 11.03 -23.97 4.60
N THR A 744 11.49 -23.02 5.39
CA THR A 744 11.22 -21.59 5.22
C THR A 744 11.90 -21.11 3.95
N GLY A 745 11.14 -20.91 2.88
CA GLY A 745 11.67 -20.47 1.58
C GLY A 745 10.65 -20.30 0.45
N ASP A 746 9.43 -20.85 0.58
CA ASP A 746 8.45 -20.85 -0.52
C ASP A 746 7.49 -19.64 -0.55
N SER A 747 7.70 -18.61 0.28
CA SER A 747 6.85 -17.41 0.31
C SER A 747 7.22 -16.31 -0.69
N LEU A 748 8.41 -16.35 -1.33
CA LEU A 748 8.80 -15.35 -2.34
C LEU A 748 8.26 -15.64 -3.76
N THR A 749 7.98 -16.90 -4.09
CA THR A 749 7.59 -17.31 -5.45
C THR A 749 6.10 -17.10 -5.74
N LEU A 750 5.25 -17.08 -4.70
CA LEU A 750 3.80 -16.94 -4.85
C LEU A 750 3.35 -15.46 -5.01
N VAL A 751 4.11 -14.52 -4.45
CA VAL A 751 3.87 -13.07 -4.61
C VAL A 751 4.33 -12.57 -5.99
N GLY A 752 5.36 -13.20 -6.57
CA GLY A 752 5.87 -12.89 -7.92
C GLY A 752 4.86 -13.17 -9.04
N SER A 753 3.98 -14.17 -8.89
CA SER A 753 2.99 -14.54 -9.93
C SER A 753 1.83 -13.55 -10.07
N ALA A 754 1.41 -12.87 -8.99
CA ALA A 754 0.40 -11.81 -9.07
C ALA A 754 0.99 -10.52 -9.66
N CYS A 755 2.22 -10.16 -9.27
CA CYS A 755 2.96 -9.03 -9.85
C CYS A 755 3.30 -9.23 -11.34
N ALA A 756 3.58 -10.47 -11.77
CA ALA A 756 3.84 -10.78 -13.17
C ALA A 756 2.61 -10.58 -14.07
N LEU A 757 1.39 -10.79 -13.55
CA LEU A 757 0.15 -10.59 -14.31
C LEU A 757 -0.18 -9.11 -14.51
N VAL A 758 0.05 -8.28 -13.48
CA VAL A 758 -0.13 -6.80 -13.56
C VAL A 758 0.99 -6.16 -14.40
N ALA A 759 2.24 -6.63 -14.25
CA ALA A 759 3.35 -6.18 -15.08
C ALA A 759 3.21 -6.62 -16.54
N ALA A 760 2.60 -7.77 -16.84
CA ALA A 760 2.33 -8.20 -18.21
C ALA A 760 1.29 -7.30 -18.91
N ILE A 761 0.27 -6.84 -18.19
CA ILE A 761 -0.73 -5.90 -18.70
C ILE A 761 -0.10 -4.51 -18.95
N ALA A 762 0.70 -4.00 -17.99
CA ALA A 762 1.41 -2.73 -18.15
C ALA A 762 2.50 -2.77 -19.25
N ALA A 763 3.22 -3.89 -19.40
CA ALA A 763 4.24 -4.09 -20.43
C ALA A 763 3.64 -4.24 -21.84
N LEU A 764 2.44 -4.84 -21.97
CA LEU A 764 1.70 -4.88 -23.24
C LEU A 764 1.30 -3.46 -23.70
N VAL A 765 0.90 -2.59 -22.76
CA VAL A 765 0.62 -1.17 -23.04
C VAL A 765 1.90 -0.42 -23.42
N ALA A 766 3.00 -0.57 -22.66
CA ALA A 766 4.28 0.08 -22.98
C ALA A 766 4.91 -0.39 -24.31
N ALA A 767 4.81 -1.69 -24.64
CA ALA A 767 5.31 -2.24 -25.91
C ALA A 767 4.50 -1.74 -27.13
N SER A 768 3.19 -1.47 -26.95
CA SER A 768 2.35 -0.88 -28.00
C SER A 768 2.74 0.58 -28.30
N VAL A 769 3.12 1.34 -27.26
CA VAL A 769 3.60 2.73 -27.37
C VAL A 769 5.00 2.78 -28.00
N LEU A 770 5.89 1.86 -27.65
CA LEU A 770 7.25 1.77 -28.25
C LEU A 770 7.24 1.28 -29.71
N ARG A 771 6.28 0.44 -30.12
CA ARG A 771 6.12 0.05 -31.54
C ARG A 771 5.62 1.20 -32.41
N ARG A 772 4.78 2.12 -31.90
CA ARG A 772 4.32 3.31 -32.66
C ARG A 772 5.40 4.37 -32.86
N LYS A 773 6.37 4.50 -31.93
CA LYS A 773 7.50 5.44 -32.08
C LYS A 773 8.53 5.04 -33.14
N LYS A 774 8.47 3.81 -33.67
CA LYS A 774 9.34 3.35 -34.78
C LYS A 774 8.67 3.39 -36.16
N MET A 775 7.44 3.90 -36.26
CA MET A 775 6.68 3.98 -37.52
C MET A 775 6.26 5.41 -37.92
N ASN A 776 6.80 6.45 -37.28
CA ASN A 776 6.72 7.83 -37.77
C ASN A 776 8.11 8.40 -37.99
#